data_AF-A0A9D8BMQ8-F1
#
_entry.id   AF-A0A9D8BMQ8-F1
#
_cell.length_a   1.000
_cell.length_b   1.000
_cell.length_c   1.000
_cell.angle_alpha   90.00
_cell.angle_beta   90.00
_cell.angle_gamma   90.00
#
_symmetry.space_group_name_H-M   'P 1'
#
loop_
_entity.id
_entity.type
_entity.pdbx_description
1 polymer ?
#
loop_
_entity_poly.entity_id
_entity_poly.type
_entity_poly.pdbx_seq_one_letter_code
_entity_poly.pdbx_strand_id
1 'polypeptide(L)'
;MKTAFWRCLLRFCLVTAGPTLSASAAAAAKQAESIGPLRADRTVTIAVMQAGRDHFKTGNPGAEANFAVLARLAREAASSKPDLIVFPEYALSGWPYPNEKMIHALAEPLPGDGPWYGRFVALARETGIAILGNMFERDGERIYNTAFLVAPDGRFVGKYRKVQANLGEQINWGFSQGESFAPIEYDGVRYGVSICADMWFPETVRCETLLGADVIIHQSIADDMEHIVPTRAFDCCVPIVMAIFQGGCYGVDQKGKVIEKLPADSPAWKAFQVQPFRVDSESKYGGLWIPKLGHLNLRNAGAYGILTDPATRPPWTDVFRDKQGRPQTRAQLAGRLKGRYDANDPSPYHAPLIAFDPPWTSPYRVDPQYPHQLVNREGRHLFIVNKTAWAYFGCKDPAGFLDRARAQGINTIRVALQGQPYFDVLKIDLWPWEGTRDNPDWSHFDEAYWTRVEKRVRLAGDKGIGLDVCLYMGLNPDKDRVREQPYWEEALRRLGKYANVLTWEIANEYTANEAFQDAAATFFKQRDPYHRPVCSSAGTTDDAVWPDKPWMDLAINHTCTSSSPRHDLERWYLALARNTRSHGKPAFCNESGRENRHGNDDGVHRRKQGWLWCAAGGFWTYHSWEGCEGIDDAAYRGPGQEFMKPMADFFQSLPFWQLEPNETVFQTADRELVGAALATPDRSTALLYLCARETGRAVKAAKVSLRLPNGIYRVDLIAPANGKVIGAREHASAGIQKSAPLALPDFTDDLAVRVEVVRKGKQTPIPGTR
;
A
#
# COMPACT_ATOMS: atom_id res chain seq x y z
N MET A 1 -54.51 -16.55 -28.37
CA MET A 1 -53.99 -15.16 -28.31
C MET A 1 -52.85 -14.96 -27.30
N LYS A 2 -52.80 -15.62 -26.14
CA LYS A 2 -51.73 -15.41 -25.13
C LYS A 2 -50.34 -15.99 -25.48
N THR A 3 -50.24 -16.97 -26.37
CA THR A 3 -48.97 -17.60 -26.82
C THR A 3 -48.28 -16.85 -27.96
N ALA A 4 -49.01 -16.06 -28.74
CA ALA A 4 -48.44 -15.24 -29.82
C ALA A 4 -47.71 -14.00 -29.27
N PHE A 5 -48.17 -13.46 -28.14
CA PHE A 5 -47.59 -12.27 -27.51
C PHE A 5 -46.17 -12.53 -26.96
N TRP A 6 -45.93 -13.72 -26.39
CA TRP A 6 -44.61 -14.14 -25.89
C TRP A 6 -43.60 -14.41 -27.01
N ARG A 7 -44.04 -14.99 -28.14
CA ARG A 7 -43.18 -15.19 -29.32
C ARG A 7 -42.78 -13.86 -29.98
N CYS A 8 -43.63 -12.82 -29.87
CA CYS A 8 -43.33 -11.50 -30.40
C CYS A 8 -42.32 -10.72 -29.55
N LEU A 9 -42.38 -10.84 -28.21
CA LEU A 9 -41.43 -10.16 -27.31
C LEU A 9 -39.99 -10.72 -27.43
N LEU A 10 -39.85 -12.05 -27.55
CA LEU A 10 -38.55 -12.70 -27.74
C LEU A 10 -37.89 -12.35 -29.09
N ARG A 11 -38.69 -12.14 -30.15
CA ARG A 11 -38.20 -11.63 -31.44
C ARG A 11 -37.80 -10.16 -31.38
N PHE A 12 -38.44 -9.35 -30.55
CA PHE A 12 -38.14 -7.92 -30.45
C PHE A 12 -36.82 -7.65 -29.69
N CYS A 13 -36.50 -8.46 -28.66
CA CYS A 13 -35.23 -8.34 -27.92
C CYS A 13 -34.00 -8.82 -28.70
N LEU A 14 -34.17 -9.62 -29.76
CA LEU A 14 -33.06 -10.13 -30.59
C LEU A 14 -32.71 -9.23 -31.78
N VAL A 15 -33.53 -8.22 -32.11
CA VAL A 15 -33.33 -7.34 -33.28
C VAL A 15 -32.55 -6.06 -32.94
N THR A 16 -32.30 -5.76 -31.67
CA THR A 16 -31.60 -4.53 -31.23
C THR A 16 -30.15 -4.74 -30.79
N ALA A 17 -29.60 -5.95 -30.91
CA ALA A 17 -28.18 -6.21 -30.66
C ALA A 17 -27.39 -6.15 -31.98
N GLY A 18 -26.38 -5.28 -32.04
CA GLY A 18 -25.47 -5.16 -33.19
C GLY A 18 -24.70 -6.47 -33.50
N PRO A 19 -24.02 -6.54 -34.65
CA PRO A 19 -23.57 -7.80 -35.24
C PRO A 19 -22.26 -8.28 -34.62
N THR A 20 -22.29 -8.79 -33.39
CA THR A 20 -21.22 -9.63 -32.80
C THR A 20 -21.78 -10.55 -31.70
N LEU A 21 -22.79 -11.36 -32.02
CA LEU A 21 -23.12 -12.53 -31.21
C LEU A 21 -22.14 -13.66 -31.56
N SER A 22 -21.30 -14.04 -30.60
CA SER A 22 -20.36 -15.16 -30.76
C SER A 22 -21.11 -16.51 -30.82
N ALA A 23 -20.47 -17.50 -31.44
CA ALA A 23 -21.03 -18.85 -31.62
C ALA A 23 -21.46 -19.55 -30.31
N SER A 24 -21.02 -19.08 -29.13
CA SER A 24 -21.42 -19.66 -27.83
C SER A 24 -22.85 -19.26 -27.41
N ALA A 25 -23.32 -18.07 -27.75
CA ALA A 25 -24.68 -17.62 -27.43
C ALA A 25 -25.75 -18.38 -28.23
N ALA A 26 -25.43 -18.73 -29.49
CA ALA A 26 -26.29 -19.54 -30.34
C ALA A 26 -26.38 -21.01 -29.87
N ALA A 27 -25.32 -21.54 -29.25
CA ALA A 27 -25.33 -22.87 -28.64
C ALA A 27 -26.19 -22.90 -27.36
N ALA A 28 -26.09 -21.86 -26.51
CA ALA A 28 -26.90 -21.73 -25.29
C ALA A 28 -28.41 -21.58 -25.60
N ALA A 29 -28.76 -20.85 -26.66
CA ALA A 29 -30.15 -20.71 -27.09
C ALA A 29 -30.76 -22.03 -27.59
N LYS A 30 -29.98 -22.87 -28.30
CA LYS A 30 -30.42 -24.21 -28.75
C LYS A 30 -30.60 -25.20 -27.59
N GLN A 31 -29.86 -25.05 -26.50
CA GLN A 31 -30.01 -25.91 -25.32
C GLN A 31 -31.27 -25.56 -24.51
N ALA A 32 -31.63 -24.27 -24.45
CA ALA A 32 -32.84 -23.78 -23.79
C ALA A 32 -34.16 -24.26 -24.43
N GLU A 33 -34.17 -24.60 -25.73
CA GLU A 33 -35.35 -25.14 -26.42
C GLU A 33 -35.67 -26.60 -26.06
N SER A 34 -34.78 -27.32 -25.37
CA SER A 34 -34.93 -28.75 -25.06
C SER A 34 -35.62 -29.08 -23.71
N ILE A 35 -36.04 -28.07 -22.95
CA ILE A 35 -36.48 -28.22 -21.56
C ILE A 35 -38.01 -28.38 -21.48
N GLY A 36 -38.49 -29.50 -20.93
CA GLY A 36 -39.90 -29.70 -20.58
C GLY A 36 -40.34 -28.73 -19.46
N PRO A 37 -41.63 -28.41 -19.33
CA PRO A 37 -42.09 -27.37 -18.38
C PRO A 37 -41.78 -27.76 -16.93
N LEU A 38 -40.91 -26.99 -16.28
CA LEU A 38 -40.60 -27.08 -14.84
C LEU A 38 -41.86 -26.76 -14.02
N ARG A 39 -42.11 -27.55 -12.97
CA ARG A 39 -43.26 -27.36 -12.09
C ARG A 39 -42.99 -26.24 -11.09
N ALA A 40 -43.84 -25.21 -11.08
CA ALA A 40 -43.68 -23.99 -10.27
C ALA A 40 -43.72 -24.21 -8.74
N ASP A 41 -44.02 -25.43 -8.29
CA ASP A 41 -44.14 -25.85 -6.90
C ASP A 41 -43.04 -26.83 -6.44
N ARG A 42 -42.03 -27.12 -7.29
CA ARG A 42 -40.95 -28.04 -6.93
C ARG A 42 -40.14 -27.47 -5.75
N THR A 43 -40.03 -28.26 -4.68
CA THR A 43 -39.10 -28.05 -3.58
C THR A 43 -37.80 -28.77 -3.89
N VAL A 44 -36.66 -28.11 -3.68
CA VAL A 44 -35.31 -28.66 -3.86
C VAL A 44 -34.70 -28.84 -2.47
N THR A 45 -34.19 -30.04 -2.18
CA THR A 45 -33.57 -30.40 -0.91
C THR A 45 -32.05 -30.44 -1.08
N ILE A 46 -31.34 -29.56 -0.38
CA ILE A 46 -29.88 -29.44 -0.47
C ILE A 46 -29.26 -29.83 0.88
N ALA A 47 -28.45 -30.86 0.90
CA ALA A 47 -27.69 -31.27 2.08
C ALA A 47 -26.32 -30.60 2.09
N VAL A 48 -26.06 -29.82 3.13
CA VAL A 48 -24.75 -29.18 3.39
C VAL A 48 -24.09 -29.82 4.60
N MET A 49 -22.77 -29.74 4.65
CA MET A 49 -21.97 -30.32 5.72
C MET A 49 -20.87 -29.38 6.19
N GLN A 50 -20.47 -29.55 7.45
CA GLN A 50 -19.40 -28.84 8.11
C GLN A 50 -18.48 -29.82 8.84
N ALA A 51 -17.20 -29.45 8.96
CA ALA A 51 -16.28 -30.12 9.87
C ALA A 51 -16.45 -29.57 11.30
N GLY A 52 -16.80 -28.28 11.45
CA GLY A 52 -16.99 -27.62 12.74
C GLY A 52 -15.67 -27.28 13.45
N ARG A 53 -15.73 -26.37 14.43
CA ARG A 53 -14.56 -25.85 15.17
C ARG A 53 -13.76 -26.91 15.93
N ASP A 54 -14.44 -27.93 16.45
CA ASP A 54 -13.84 -29.02 17.21
C ASP A 54 -12.88 -29.85 16.36
N HIS A 55 -13.17 -30.00 15.06
CA HIS A 55 -12.38 -30.81 14.14
C HIS A 55 -10.94 -30.32 13.97
N PHE A 56 -10.68 -29.04 14.25
CA PHE A 56 -9.35 -28.44 14.16
C PHE A 56 -8.87 -27.80 15.47
N LYS A 57 -9.46 -28.16 16.63
CA LYS A 57 -9.07 -27.56 17.92
C LYS A 57 -7.59 -27.79 18.26
N THR A 58 -7.01 -28.89 17.76
CA THR A 58 -5.59 -29.25 17.94
C THR A 58 -4.73 -28.91 16.70
N GLY A 59 -5.24 -28.07 15.79
CA GLY A 59 -4.66 -27.80 14.48
C GLY A 59 -5.30 -28.63 13.36
N ASN A 60 -4.81 -28.43 12.13
CA ASN A 60 -5.33 -29.08 10.94
C ASN A 60 -4.96 -30.57 10.90
N PRO A 61 -5.93 -31.50 10.88
CA PRO A 61 -5.65 -32.94 10.90
C PRO A 61 -5.23 -33.50 9.52
N GLY A 62 -5.25 -32.67 8.47
CA GLY A 62 -4.77 -33.02 7.13
C GLY A 62 -5.87 -33.51 6.19
N ALA A 63 -5.54 -33.57 4.88
CA ALA A 63 -6.51 -33.76 3.81
C ALA A 63 -7.31 -35.06 3.90
N GLU A 64 -6.67 -36.15 4.31
CA GLU A 64 -7.34 -37.44 4.52
C GLU A 64 -8.41 -37.36 5.62
N ALA A 65 -8.06 -36.79 6.78
CA ALA A 65 -8.99 -36.66 7.90
C ALA A 65 -10.13 -35.68 7.58
N ASN A 66 -9.83 -34.58 6.89
CA ASN A 66 -10.81 -33.59 6.43
C ASN A 66 -11.81 -34.21 5.44
N PHE A 67 -11.31 -34.93 4.43
CA PHE A 67 -12.19 -35.61 3.48
C PHE A 67 -12.99 -36.73 4.16
N ALA A 68 -12.37 -37.53 5.03
CA ALA A 68 -13.02 -38.66 5.68
C ALA A 68 -14.22 -38.23 6.54
N VAL A 69 -14.08 -37.14 7.32
CA VAL A 69 -15.20 -36.65 8.15
C VAL A 69 -16.35 -36.15 7.28
N LEU A 70 -16.07 -35.39 6.22
CA LEU A 70 -17.09 -34.86 5.32
C LEU A 70 -17.73 -35.97 4.47
N ALA A 71 -16.96 -36.94 3.98
CA ALA A 71 -17.47 -38.09 3.25
C ALA A 71 -18.36 -38.99 4.11
N ARG A 72 -18.05 -39.15 5.41
CA ARG A 72 -18.95 -39.83 6.36
C ARG A 72 -20.30 -39.10 6.46
N LEU A 73 -20.26 -37.78 6.65
CA LEU A 73 -21.47 -36.95 6.73
C LEU A 73 -22.27 -36.98 5.41
N ALA A 74 -21.59 -37.05 4.26
CA ALA A 74 -22.25 -37.20 2.96
C ALA A 74 -23.04 -38.51 2.84
N ARG A 75 -22.46 -39.63 3.33
CA ARG A 75 -23.14 -40.94 3.36
C ARG A 75 -24.35 -40.92 4.29
N GLU A 76 -24.22 -40.30 5.46
CA GLU A 76 -25.33 -40.11 6.39
C GLU A 76 -26.45 -39.27 5.75
N ALA A 77 -26.08 -38.15 5.11
CA ALA A 77 -27.00 -37.25 4.42
C ALA A 77 -27.73 -37.93 3.25
N ALA A 78 -27.10 -38.87 2.56
CA ALA A 78 -27.74 -39.61 1.46
C ALA A 78 -29.01 -40.37 1.90
N SER A 79 -29.13 -40.73 3.19
CA SER A 79 -30.34 -41.35 3.74
C SER A 79 -31.58 -40.47 3.63
N SER A 80 -31.42 -39.13 3.61
CA SER A 80 -32.52 -38.18 3.41
C SER A 80 -32.86 -37.94 1.94
N LYS A 81 -32.15 -38.61 1.01
CA LYS A 81 -32.32 -38.50 -0.45
C LYS A 81 -32.38 -37.04 -0.94
N PRO A 82 -31.40 -36.18 -0.60
CA PRO A 82 -31.40 -34.81 -1.07
C PRO A 82 -31.18 -34.76 -2.60
N ASP A 83 -31.63 -33.69 -3.26
CA ASP A 83 -31.37 -33.46 -4.68
C ASP A 83 -29.87 -33.18 -4.93
N LEU A 84 -29.17 -32.59 -3.95
CA LEU A 84 -27.76 -32.23 -4.02
C LEU A 84 -27.07 -32.34 -2.65
N ILE A 85 -25.87 -32.91 -2.62
CA ILE A 85 -24.95 -32.87 -1.47
C ILE A 85 -23.85 -31.84 -1.75
N VAL A 86 -23.57 -30.95 -0.80
CA VAL A 86 -22.64 -29.83 -0.97
C VAL A 86 -21.55 -29.88 0.08
N PHE A 87 -20.30 -29.89 -0.39
CA PHE A 87 -19.11 -29.77 0.44
C PHE A 87 -18.75 -28.29 0.66
N PRO A 88 -18.15 -27.92 1.80
CA PRO A 88 -17.69 -26.57 2.06
C PRO A 88 -16.42 -26.22 1.26
N GLU A 89 -16.04 -24.95 1.24
CA GLU A 89 -14.76 -24.50 0.69
C GLU A 89 -13.60 -25.13 1.47
N TYR A 90 -12.49 -25.44 0.79
CA TYR A 90 -11.31 -26.03 1.42
C TYR A 90 -11.59 -27.36 2.13
N ALA A 91 -12.57 -28.13 1.63
CA ALA A 91 -12.95 -29.45 2.13
C ALA A 91 -11.76 -30.42 2.32
N LEU A 92 -10.70 -30.26 1.52
CA LEU A 92 -9.46 -31.03 1.64
C LEU A 92 -8.44 -30.33 2.53
N SER A 93 -8.12 -29.06 2.25
CA SER A 93 -7.03 -28.38 2.94
C SER A 93 -7.35 -27.91 4.34
N GLY A 94 -8.62 -27.67 4.69
CA GLY A 94 -9.08 -27.32 6.04
C GLY A 94 -8.54 -26.00 6.63
N TRP A 95 -8.58 -25.92 7.96
CA TRP A 95 -8.15 -24.78 8.78
C TRP A 95 -7.06 -25.18 9.81
N PRO A 96 -6.10 -24.31 10.21
CA PRO A 96 -5.78 -22.98 9.70
C PRO A 96 -5.54 -22.94 8.19
N TYR A 97 -5.68 -21.76 7.57
CA TYR A 97 -5.50 -21.60 6.13
C TYR A 97 -4.22 -22.31 5.63
N PRO A 98 -4.29 -23.08 4.54
CA PRO A 98 -3.14 -23.81 4.02
C PRO A 98 -2.04 -22.87 3.54
N ASN A 99 -0.80 -23.35 3.56
CA ASN A 99 0.30 -22.67 2.87
C ASN A 99 0.33 -23.03 1.38
N GLU A 100 1.10 -22.27 0.61
CA GLU A 100 1.26 -22.45 -0.84
C GLU A 100 1.61 -23.90 -1.22
N LYS A 101 2.57 -24.52 -0.51
CA LYS A 101 3.04 -25.88 -0.81
C LYS A 101 1.90 -26.89 -0.72
N MET A 102 1.03 -26.77 0.28
CA MET A 102 -0.13 -27.64 0.44
C MET A 102 -1.17 -27.42 -0.66
N ILE A 103 -1.49 -26.16 -0.99
CA ILE A 103 -2.38 -25.82 -2.11
C ILE A 103 -1.91 -26.49 -3.41
N HIS A 104 -0.62 -26.30 -3.74
CA HIS A 104 -0.05 -26.84 -4.97
C HIS A 104 -0.04 -28.37 -5.00
N ALA A 105 0.20 -29.02 -3.85
CA ALA A 105 0.19 -30.48 -3.73
C ALA A 105 -1.22 -31.09 -3.83
N LEU A 106 -2.26 -30.34 -3.46
CA LEU A 106 -3.65 -30.77 -3.53
C LEU A 106 -4.34 -30.35 -4.85
N ALA A 107 -3.66 -29.61 -5.72
CA ALA A 107 -4.25 -29.10 -6.95
C ALA A 107 -4.23 -30.13 -8.10
N GLU A 108 -5.41 -30.44 -8.63
CA GLU A 108 -5.65 -31.48 -9.63
C GLU A 108 -6.39 -30.93 -10.87
N PRO A 109 -6.22 -31.50 -12.07
CA PRO A 109 -7.08 -31.19 -13.21
C PRO A 109 -8.56 -31.52 -12.95
N LEU A 110 -9.48 -30.68 -13.43
CA LEU A 110 -10.92 -30.86 -13.29
C LEU A 110 -11.70 -30.70 -14.61
N PRO A 111 -12.41 -31.75 -15.08
CA PRO A 111 -12.34 -33.14 -14.62
C PRO A 111 -10.96 -33.76 -14.92
N GLY A 112 -10.59 -34.83 -14.22
CA GLY A 112 -9.30 -35.50 -14.39
C GLY A 112 -9.23 -36.89 -13.77
N ASP A 113 -8.03 -37.44 -13.66
CA ASP A 113 -7.71 -38.73 -13.01
C ASP A 113 -7.02 -38.55 -11.64
N GLY A 114 -7.09 -37.35 -11.08
CA GLY A 114 -6.52 -37.01 -9.79
C GLY A 114 -7.16 -37.80 -8.63
N PRO A 115 -6.37 -38.17 -7.61
CA PRO A 115 -6.83 -39.01 -6.50
C PRO A 115 -7.98 -38.38 -5.69
N TRP A 116 -8.04 -37.06 -5.54
CA TRP A 116 -9.13 -36.42 -4.82
C TRP A 116 -10.39 -36.34 -5.67
N TYR A 117 -10.29 -35.97 -6.94
CA TYR A 117 -11.45 -35.92 -7.83
C TYR A 117 -12.10 -37.31 -7.98
N GLY A 118 -11.28 -38.35 -8.16
CA GLY A 118 -11.75 -39.74 -8.21
C GLY A 118 -12.52 -40.17 -6.96
N ARG A 119 -12.16 -39.67 -5.77
CA ARG A 119 -12.90 -39.95 -4.52
C ARG A 119 -14.26 -39.26 -4.47
N PHE A 120 -14.39 -38.04 -4.97
CA PHE A 120 -15.69 -37.38 -5.11
C PHE A 120 -16.59 -38.12 -6.11
N VAL A 121 -16.03 -38.58 -7.24
CA VAL A 121 -16.75 -39.41 -8.22
C VAL A 121 -17.21 -40.73 -7.61
N ALA A 122 -16.34 -41.42 -6.87
CA ALA A 122 -16.69 -42.64 -6.17
C ALA A 122 -17.78 -42.41 -5.13
N LEU A 123 -17.70 -41.31 -4.37
CA LEU A 123 -18.70 -40.96 -3.36
C LEU A 123 -20.07 -40.61 -3.97
N ALA A 124 -20.10 -39.93 -5.12
CA ALA A 124 -21.35 -39.65 -5.84
C ALA A 124 -22.02 -40.95 -6.31
N ARG A 125 -21.22 -41.91 -6.82
CA ARG A 125 -21.70 -43.25 -7.19
C ARG A 125 -22.18 -44.07 -6.01
N GLU A 126 -21.42 -44.03 -4.91
CA GLU A 126 -21.72 -44.74 -3.68
C GLU A 126 -23.03 -44.24 -3.04
N THR A 127 -23.19 -42.93 -2.95
CA THR A 127 -24.39 -42.31 -2.33
C THR A 127 -25.60 -42.31 -3.26
N GLY A 128 -25.39 -42.41 -4.57
CA GLY A 128 -26.45 -42.27 -5.57
C GLY A 128 -27.00 -40.85 -5.68
N ILE A 129 -26.31 -39.85 -5.13
CA ILE A 129 -26.71 -38.43 -5.11
C ILE A 129 -25.66 -37.56 -5.80
N ALA A 130 -26.10 -36.50 -6.46
CA ALA A 130 -25.18 -35.53 -7.04
C ALA A 130 -24.38 -34.80 -5.95
N ILE A 131 -23.08 -34.58 -6.21
CA ILE A 131 -22.18 -33.91 -5.26
C ILE A 131 -21.63 -32.63 -5.89
N LEU A 132 -21.82 -31.51 -5.20
CA LEU A 132 -21.08 -30.28 -5.42
C LEU A 132 -19.86 -30.25 -4.48
N GLY A 133 -18.70 -30.64 -5.02
CA GLY A 133 -17.41 -30.64 -4.33
C GLY A 133 -16.72 -29.28 -4.38
N ASN A 134 -15.62 -29.13 -3.63
CA ASN A 134 -14.69 -28.01 -3.73
C ASN A 134 -13.25 -28.54 -3.71
N MET A 135 -12.40 -28.08 -4.63
CA MET A 135 -10.98 -28.38 -4.63
C MET A 135 -10.15 -27.30 -5.33
N PHE A 136 -8.83 -27.47 -5.28
CA PHE A 136 -7.92 -26.67 -6.11
C PHE A 136 -7.82 -27.30 -7.49
N GLU A 137 -8.27 -26.57 -8.48
CA GLU A 137 -8.13 -26.97 -9.87
C GLU A 137 -6.76 -26.53 -10.39
N ARG A 138 -6.04 -27.43 -11.04
CA ARG A 138 -4.87 -27.11 -11.86
C ARG A 138 -5.25 -27.12 -13.34
N ASP A 139 -5.08 -25.98 -14.01
CA ASP A 139 -5.29 -25.82 -15.45
C ASP A 139 -4.04 -25.17 -16.06
N GLY A 140 -3.20 -26.01 -16.67
CA GLY A 140 -1.86 -25.63 -17.08
C GLY A 140 -1.01 -25.14 -15.89
N GLU A 141 -0.49 -23.91 -16.01
CA GLU A 141 0.30 -23.26 -14.95
C GLU A 141 -0.58 -22.58 -13.88
N ARG A 142 -1.90 -22.53 -14.08
CA ARG A 142 -2.82 -21.81 -13.20
C ARG A 142 -3.45 -22.72 -12.18
N ILE A 143 -3.76 -22.15 -11.02
CA ILE A 143 -4.48 -22.83 -9.95
C ILE A 143 -5.73 -22.01 -9.62
N TYR A 144 -6.86 -22.67 -9.45
CA TYR A 144 -8.14 -22.03 -9.13
C TYR A 144 -8.79 -22.68 -7.92
N ASN A 145 -9.44 -21.90 -7.06
CA ASN A 145 -10.40 -22.44 -6.10
C ASN A 145 -11.72 -22.73 -6.83
N THR A 146 -12.10 -24.00 -6.90
CA THR A 146 -13.10 -24.48 -7.85
C THR A 146 -14.14 -25.37 -7.18
N ALA A 147 -15.40 -25.00 -7.35
CA ALA A 147 -16.54 -25.86 -7.08
C ALA A 147 -16.85 -26.69 -8.33
N PHE A 148 -17.24 -27.95 -8.16
CA PHE A 148 -17.56 -28.82 -9.31
C PHE A 148 -18.68 -29.79 -8.95
N LEU A 149 -19.54 -30.08 -9.92
CA LEU A 149 -20.69 -30.96 -9.76
C LEU A 149 -20.46 -32.30 -10.48
N VAL A 150 -20.62 -33.39 -9.73
CA VAL A 150 -20.59 -34.75 -10.24
C VAL A 150 -21.95 -35.40 -10.04
N ALA A 151 -22.50 -35.98 -11.10
CA ALA A 151 -23.77 -36.71 -11.07
C ALA A 151 -23.61 -38.09 -10.40
N PRO A 152 -24.71 -38.75 -9.99
CA PRO A 152 -24.70 -40.08 -9.37
C PRO A 152 -24.04 -41.18 -10.21
N ASP A 153 -24.05 -41.06 -11.53
CA ASP A 153 -23.35 -41.99 -12.44
C ASP A 153 -21.82 -41.75 -12.50
N GLY A 154 -21.34 -40.71 -11.80
CA GLY A 154 -19.96 -40.25 -11.80
C GLY A 154 -19.61 -39.29 -12.93
N ARG A 155 -20.59 -38.87 -13.74
CA ARG A 155 -20.36 -37.92 -14.84
C ARG A 155 -20.11 -36.52 -14.31
N PHE A 156 -19.09 -35.86 -14.83
CA PHE A 156 -18.87 -34.43 -14.63
C PHE A 156 -20.00 -33.62 -15.28
N VAL A 157 -20.65 -32.76 -14.51
CA VAL A 157 -21.76 -31.92 -15.00
C VAL A 157 -21.29 -30.51 -15.30
N GLY A 158 -20.49 -29.93 -14.42
CA GLY A 158 -19.98 -28.56 -14.58
C GLY A 158 -19.08 -28.15 -13.42
N LYS A 159 -18.50 -26.95 -13.54
CA LYS A 159 -17.68 -26.33 -12.50
C LYS A 159 -17.86 -24.83 -12.47
N TYR A 160 -17.56 -24.25 -11.32
CA TYR A 160 -17.48 -22.82 -11.09
C TYR A 160 -16.13 -22.50 -10.45
N ARG A 161 -15.36 -21.62 -11.08
CA ARG A 161 -14.10 -21.10 -10.54
C ARG A 161 -14.41 -19.82 -9.77
N LYS A 162 -13.95 -19.71 -8.52
CA LYS A 162 -14.10 -18.51 -7.68
C LYS A 162 -13.69 -17.28 -8.48
N VAL A 163 -14.64 -16.38 -8.72
CA VAL A 163 -14.42 -15.17 -9.54
C VAL A 163 -13.61 -14.16 -8.73
N GLN A 164 -13.94 -13.99 -7.46
CA GLN A 164 -13.34 -13.02 -6.55
C GLN A 164 -12.23 -13.64 -5.71
N ALA A 165 -11.21 -14.23 -6.33
CA ALA A 165 -9.99 -14.62 -5.61
C ALA A 165 -9.34 -13.36 -5.03
N ASN A 166 -9.28 -13.22 -3.71
CA ASN A 166 -8.80 -11.98 -3.08
C ASN A 166 -7.27 -11.85 -3.19
N LEU A 167 -6.74 -10.66 -2.90
CA LEU A 167 -5.31 -10.37 -3.09
C LEU A 167 -4.40 -11.31 -2.29
N GLY A 168 -4.79 -11.65 -1.06
CA GLY A 168 -4.05 -12.60 -0.22
C GLY A 168 -4.00 -13.99 -0.86
N GLU A 169 -5.11 -14.45 -1.43
CA GLU A 169 -5.20 -15.73 -2.14
C GLU A 169 -4.31 -15.76 -3.40
N GLN A 170 -4.32 -14.67 -4.17
CA GLN A 170 -3.51 -14.57 -5.39
C GLN A 170 -2.01 -14.50 -5.09
N ILE A 171 -1.61 -13.71 -4.09
CA ILE A 171 -0.18 -13.51 -3.75
C ILE A 171 0.39 -14.70 -2.98
N ASN A 172 -0.32 -15.17 -1.95
CA ASN A 172 0.20 -16.18 -1.03
C ASN A 172 0.02 -17.60 -1.56
N TRP A 173 -0.99 -17.86 -2.38
CA TRP A 173 -1.33 -19.21 -2.86
C TRP A 173 -1.28 -19.35 -4.38
N GLY A 174 -1.12 -18.25 -5.12
CA GLY A 174 -1.02 -18.29 -6.58
C GLY A 174 -2.35 -18.55 -7.29
N PHE A 175 -3.50 -18.29 -6.63
CA PHE A 175 -4.79 -18.48 -7.28
C PHE A 175 -5.01 -17.50 -8.43
N SER A 176 -5.64 -17.99 -9.48
CA SER A 176 -6.20 -17.23 -10.58
C SER A 176 -7.68 -16.97 -10.35
N GLN A 177 -8.19 -15.85 -10.86
CA GLN A 177 -9.61 -15.52 -10.80
C GLN A 177 -10.41 -16.27 -11.89
N GLY A 178 -11.61 -16.72 -11.55
CA GLY A 178 -12.61 -17.14 -12.53
C GLY A 178 -12.99 -16.01 -13.49
N GLU A 179 -13.34 -16.36 -14.73
CA GLU A 179 -13.60 -15.37 -15.80
C GLU A 179 -15.10 -15.15 -16.06
N SER A 180 -15.98 -15.96 -15.47
CA SER A 180 -17.42 -15.91 -15.70
C SER A 180 -18.22 -16.50 -14.56
N PHE A 181 -19.39 -15.92 -14.31
CA PHE A 181 -20.49 -16.56 -13.59
C PHE A 181 -21.16 -17.59 -14.50
N ALA A 182 -21.49 -18.76 -13.97
CA ALA A 182 -22.00 -19.88 -14.77
C ALA A 182 -22.79 -20.85 -13.88
N PRO A 183 -24.12 -20.66 -13.76
CA PRO A 183 -24.97 -21.60 -13.05
C PRO A 183 -24.82 -23.01 -13.63
N ILE A 184 -24.62 -24.00 -12.75
CA ILE A 184 -24.52 -25.40 -13.16
C ILE A 184 -25.95 -25.97 -13.23
N GLU A 185 -26.41 -26.30 -14.43
CA GLU A 185 -27.72 -26.93 -14.62
C GLU A 185 -27.64 -28.44 -14.39
N TYR A 186 -28.42 -28.94 -13.43
CA TYR A 186 -28.53 -30.36 -13.15
C TYR A 186 -29.97 -30.69 -12.72
N ASP A 187 -30.53 -31.76 -13.31
CA ASP A 187 -31.90 -32.22 -13.03
C ASP A 187 -32.96 -31.11 -13.12
N GLY A 188 -32.80 -30.18 -14.08
CA GLY A 188 -33.72 -29.07 -14.29
C GLY A 188 -33.65 -27.96 -13.22
N VAL A 189 -32.62 -27.95 -12.37
CA VAL A 189 -32.32 -26.87 -11.42
C VAL A 189 -31.00 -26.21 -11.83
N ARG A 190 -30.97 -24.88 -11.89
CA ARG A 190 -29.76 -24.09 -12.13
C ARG A 190 -29.16 -23.66 -10.80
N TYR A 191 -28.12 -24.36 -10.39
CA TYR A 191 -27.37 -24.05 -9.18
C TYR A 191 -26.35 -22.96 -9.49
N GLY A 192 -26.64 -21.72 -9.09
CA GLY A 192 -25.64 -20.67 -9.06
C GLY A 192 -24.64 -20.94 -7.94
N VAL A 193 -23.35 -20.67 -8.16
CA VAL A 193 -22.31 -20.98 -7.18
C VAL A 193 -21.55 -19.71 -6.80
N SER A 194 -21.25 -19.59 -5.52
CA SER A 194 -20.44 -18.51 -4.95
C SER A 194 -19.47 -19.10 -3.93
N ILE A 195 -18.21 -18.66 -3.93
CA ILE A 195 -17.19 -19.18 -3.02
C ILE A 195 -16.61 -18.04 -2.16
N CYS A 196 -16.77 -18.13 -0.84
CA CYS A 196 -16.28 -17.20 0.20
C CYS A 196 -16.29 -15.72 -0.23
N ALA A 197 -15.14 -15.17 -0.65
CA ALA A 197 -15.00 -13.76 -1.01
C ALA A 197 -16.03 -13.28 -2.05
N ASP A 198 -16.52 -14.16 -2.93
CA ASP A 198 -17.57 -13.85 -3.91
C ASP A 198 -18.82 -13.20 -3.28
N MET A 199 -19.21 -13.57 -2.06
CA MET A 199 -20.46 -13.12 -1.43
C MET A 199 -20.39 -11.67 -0.93
N TRP A 200 -19.19 -11.14 -0.69
CA TRP A 200 -18.99 -9.74 -0.35
C TRP A 200 -19.40 -8.80 -1.49
N PHE A 201 -19.40 -9.30 -2.73
CA PHE A 201 -19.73 -8.54 -3.93
C PHE A 201 -21.21 -8.74 -4.29
N PRO A 202 -22.07 -7.71 -4.20
CA PRO A 202 -23.48 -7.82 -4.58
C PRO A 202 -23.68 -8.29 -6.02
N GLU A 203 -22.72 -8.00 -6.90
CA GLU A 203 -22.72 -8.39 -8.30
C GLU A 203 -22.69 -9.90 -8.50
N THR A 204 -22.08 -10.67 -7.59
CA THR A 204 -21.95 -12.13 -7.77
C THR A 204 -23.32 -12.80 -7.80
N VAL A 205 -24.09 -12.67 -6.71
CA VAL A 205 -25.45 -13.24 -6.63
C VAL A 205 -26.37 -12.65 -7.70
N ARG A 206 -26.17 -11.36 -8.01
CA ARG A 206 -26.91 -10.68 -9.07
C ARG A 206 -26.68 -11.32 -10.44
N CYS A 207 -25.44 -11.51 -10.84
CA CYS A 207 -25.07 -12.07 -12.14
C CYS A 207 -25.54 -13.51 -12.26
N GLU A 208 -25.30 -14.34 -11.24
CA GLU A 208 -25.80 -15.73 -11.20
C GLU A 208 -27.33 -15.78 -11.36
N THR A 209 -28.06 -14.90 -10.66
CA THR A 209 -29.53 -14.80 -10.78
C THR A 209 -29.98 -14.35 -12.18
N LEU A 210 -29.31 -13.35 -12.77
CA LEU A 210 -29.61 -12.87 -14.12
C LEU A 210 -29.30 -13.91 -15.20
N LEU A 211 -28.31 -14.78 -14.96
CA LEU A 211 -28.01 -15.96 -15.79
C LEU A 211 -29.01 -17.10 -15.57
N GLY A 212 -29.98 -16.91 -14.67
CA GLY A 212 -31.10 -17.82 -14.44
C GLY A 212 -30.88 -18.80 -13.30
N ALA A 213 -30.01 -18.50 -12.33
CA ALA A 213 -29.91 -19.33 -11.13
C ALA A 213 -31.26 -19.42 -10.40
N ASP A 214 -31.59 -20.65 -10.03
CA ASP A 214 -32.77 -21.01 -9.27
C ASP A 214 -32.49 -20.91 -7.77
N VAL A 215 -31.29 -21.35 -7.37
CA VAL A 215 -30.76 -21.29 -6.00
C VAL A 215 -29.28 -20.97 -6.06
N ILE A 216 -28.78 -20.23 -5.06
CA ILE A 216 -27.33 -20.02 -4.90
C ILE A 216 -26.78 -20.96 -3.84
N ILE A 217 -25.70 -21.64 -4.18
CA ILE A 217 -24.91 -22.43 -3.23
C ILE A 217 -23.66 -21.65 -2.88
N HIS A 218 -23.50 -21.33 -1.59
CA HIS A 218 -22.34 -20.62 -1.09
C HIS A 218 -21.41 -21.55 -0.32
N GLN A 219 -20.20 -21.76 -0.83
CA GLN A 219 -19.16 -22.54 -0.16
C GLN A 219 -18.20 -21.59 0.55
N SER A 220 -18.02 -21.78 1.86
CA SER A 220 -17.10 -20.95 2.66
C SER A 220 -16.28 -21.81 3.62
N ILE A 221 -15.14 -21.28 4.05
CA ILE A 221 -14.40 -21.85 5.18
C ILE A 221 -14.91 -21.32 6.53
N ALA A 222 -15.39 -20.08 6.62
CA ALA A 222 -15.78 -19.44 7.88
C ALA A 222 -17.11 -18.69 7.76
N ASP A 223 -17.74 -18.41 8.91
CA ASP A 223 -19.04 -17.74 9.00
C ASP A 223 -18.92 -16.30 9.50
N ASP A 224 -18.46 -15.40 8.62
CA ASP A 224 -18.34 -13.96 8.85
C ASP A 224 -19.37 -13.14 8.05
N MET A 225 -20.38 -13.81 7.46
CA MET A 225 -21.29 -13.22 6.45
C MET A 225 -22.77 -13.27 6.81
N GLU A 226 -23.12 -13.55 8.07
CA GLU A 226 -24.51 -13.74 8.54
C GLU A 226 -25.48 -12.61 8.19
N HIS A 227 -24.98 -11.37 8.08
CA HIS A 227 -25.78 -10.20 7.74
C HIS A 227 -25.86 -9.94 6.21
N ILE A 228 -24.88 -10.42 5.45
CA ILE A 228 -24.77 -10.20 4.00
C ILE A 228 -25.67 -11.18 3.25
N VAL A 229 -25.63 -12.45 3.62
CA VAL A 229 -26.33 -13.53 2.89
C VAL A 229 -27.86 -13.32 2.87
N PRO A 230 -28.53 -12.98 4.00
CA PRO A 230 -29.93 -12.55 3.99
C PRO A 230 -30.24 -11.40 3.05
N THR A 231 -29.36 -10.40 3.01
CA THR A 231 -29.51 -9.24 2.15
C THR A 231 -29.46 -9.63 0.68
N ARG A 232 -28.50 -10.49 0.28
CA ARG A 232 -28.37 -10.98 -1.10
C ARG A 232 -29.52 -11.87 -1.54
N ALA A 233 -30.01 -12.72 -0.64
CA ALA A 233 -31.17 -13.56 -0.92
C ALA A 233 -32.42 -12.70 -1.18
N PHE A 234 -32.63 -11.68 -0.35
CA PHE A 234 -33.75 -10.74 -0.48
C PHE A 234 -33.64 -9.85 -1.73
N ASP A 235 -32.49 -9.21 -1.97
CA ASP A 235 -32.34 -8.21 -3.04
C ASP A 235 -32.36 -8.81 -4.46
N CYS A 236 -32.01 -10.10 -4.58
CA CYS A 236 -32.06 -10.89 -5.81
C CYS A 236 -33.26 -11.84 -5.87
N CYS A 237 -34.05 -11.92 -4.79
CA CYS A 237 -35.21 -12.80 -4.67
C CYS A 237 -34.89 -14.26 -5.05
N VAL A 238 -33.79 -14.78 -4.52
CA VAL A 238 -33.27 -16.13 -4.77
C VAL A 238 -32.87 -16.77 -3.44
N PRO A 239 -33.24 -18.04 -3.16
CA PRO A 239 -32.77 -18.71 -1.96
C PRO A 239 -31.26 -18.95 -2.02
N ILE A 240 -30.61 -18.92 -0.86
CA ILE A 240 -29.16 -19.17 -0.70
C ILE A 240 -28.94 -20.25 0.35
N VAL A 241 -28.12 -21.25 0.05
CA VAL A 241 -27.76 -22.33 0.99
C VAL A 241 -26.25 -22.33 1.21
N MET A 242 -25.83 -22.28 2.47
CA MET A 242 -24.44 -22.13 2.90
C MET A 242 -23.83 -23.47 3.35
N ALA A 243 -22.66 -23.82 2.81
CA ALA A 243 -21.81 -24.89 3.30
C ALA A 243 -20.50 -24.30 3.85
N ILE A 244 -20.28 -24.40 5.17
CA ILE A 244 -19.21 -23.70 5.88
C ILE A 244 -18.29 -24.70 6.59
N PHE A 245 -17.00 -24.70 6.27
CA PHE A 245 -16.06 -25.71 6.78
C PHE A 245 -15.92 -25.64 8.31
N GLN A 246 -15.63 -24.45 8.85
CA GLN A 246 -15.49 -24.21 10.29
C GLN A 246 -16.81 -24.24 11.05
N GLY A 247 -17.92 -24.52 10.36
CA GLY A 247 -19.24 -24.69 10.96
C GLY A 247 -20.15 -23.49 10.79
N GLY A 248 -21.39 -23.67 11.25
CA GLY A 248 -22.44 -22.68 11.14
C GLY A 248 -23.20 -22.75 9.82
N CYS A 249 -23.36 -23.91 9.16
CA CYS A 249 -24.14 -23.98 7.91
C CYS A 249 -25.60 -23.53 8.10
N TYR A 250 -26.16 -22.78 7.15
CA TYR A 250 -27.56 -22.33 7.18
C TYR A 250 -28.17 -22.17 5.79
N GLY A 251 -29.50 -22.15 5.75
CA GLY A 251 -30.27 -21.81 4.56
C GLY A 251 -31.01 -20.49 4.74
N VAL A 252 -31.17 -19.74 3.65
CA VAL A 252 -31.94 -18.50 3.60
C VAL A 252 -32.93 -18.57 2.45
N ASP A 253 -34.19 -18.23 2.72
CA ASP A 253 -35.22 -18.19 1.68
C ASP A 253 -35.10 -16.94 0.79
N GLN A 254 -35.88 -16.90 -0.29
CA GLN A 254 -35.88 -15.78 -1.25
C GLN A 254 -36.37 -14.45 -0.66
N LYS A 255 -36.88 -14.44 0.58
CA LYS A 255 -37.30 -13.23 1.30
C LYS A 255 -36.23 -12.76 2.29
N GLY A 256 -35.05 -13.37 2.28
CA GLY A 256 -33.97 -13.07 3.22
C GLY A 256 -34.20 -13.62 4.61
N LYS A 257 -35.18 -14.51 4.82
CA LYS A 257 -35.40 -15.12 6.14
C LYS A 257 -34.48 -16.33 6.29
N VAL A 258 -33.67 -16.32 7.34
CA VAL A 258 -32.88 -17.49 7.74
C VAL A 258 -33.84 -18.61 8.15
N ILE A 259 -33.71 -19.77 7.50
CA ILE A 259 -34.55 -20.96 7.72
C ILE A 259 -34.16 -21.62 9.04
N GLU A 260 -32.89 -22.03 9.15
CA GLU A 260 -32.28 -22.64 10.32
C GLU A 260 -30.75 -22.56 10.16
N LYS A 261 -30.02 -22.62 11.27
CA LYS A 261 -28.55 -22.61 11.30
C LYS A 261 -28.03 -23.71 12.22
N LEU A 262 -27.04 -24.46 11.75
CA LEU A 262 -26.36 -25.48 12.53
C LEU A 262 -25.45 -24.84 13.59
N PRO A 263 -25.29 -25.47 14.78
CA PRO A 263 -24.23 -25.13 15.71
C PRO A 263 -22.86 -25.27 15.04
N ALA A 264 -21.91 -24.37 15.32
CA ALA A 264 -20.61 -24.35 14.65
C ALA A 264 -19.56 -25.31 15.22
N ASP A 265 -19.84 -25.98 16.33
CA ASP A 265 -18.81 -26.67 17.13
C ASP A 265 -18.39 -27.99 16.49
N SER A 266 -19.33 -28.90 16.26
CA SER A 266 -19.01 -30.27 15.88
C SER A 266 -19.26 -30.57 14.39
N PRO A 267 -18.66 -31.65 13.85
CA PRO A 267 -18.97 -32.13 12.50
C PRO A 267 -20.45 -32.48 12.39
N ALA A 268 -21.14 -31.91 11.40
CA ALA A 268 -22.58 -32.06 11.25
C ALA A 268 -23.00 -31.83 9.79
N TRP A 269 -24.19 -32.30 9.45
CA TRP A 269 -24.86 -32.02 8.17
C TRP A 269 -26.31 -31.63 8.41
N LYS A 270 -26.90 -30.92 7.44
CA LYS A 270 -28.32 -30.57 7.43
C LYS A 270 -28.84 -30.51 6.01
N ALA A 271 -30.04 -31.04 5.80
CA ALA A 271 -30.82 -30.84 4.58
C ALA A 271 -31.71 -29.60 4.72
N PHE A 272 -31.57 -28.66 3.80
CA PHE A 272 -32.41 -27.48 3.67
C PHE A 272 -33.36 -27.65 2.49
N GLN A 273 -34.65 -27.46 2.74
CA GLN A 273 -35.67 -27.43 1.69
C GLN A 273 -35.89 -25.99 1.25
N VAL A 274 -35.69 -25.72 -0.04
CA VAL A 274 -35.89 -24.41 -0.66
C VAL A 274 -36.87 -24.53 -1.83
N GLN A 275 -37.60 -23.45 -2.11
CA GLN A 275 -38.56 -23.40 -3.22
C GLN A 275 -38.12 -22.36 -4.26
N PRO A 276 -37.13 -22.70 -5.11
CA PRO A 276 -36.50 -21.74 -6.00
C PRO A 276 -37.42 -21.25 -7.14
N PHE A 277 -38.43 -22.06 -7.48
CA PHE A 277 -39.39 -21.78 -8.55
C PHE A 277 -40.65 -21.05 -8.06
N ARG A 278 -40.75 -20.77 -6.76
CA ARG A 278 -41.94 -20.14 -6.19
C ARG A 278 -42.10 -18.73 -6.74
N VAL A 279 -43.18 -18.53 -7.49
CA VAL A 279 -43.60 -17.21 -7.97
C VAL A 279 -44.44 -16.58 -6.87
N ASP A 280 -43.81 -15.79 -6.01
CA ASP A 280 -44.55 -14.91 -5.11
C ASP A 280 -45.12 -13.74 -5.96
N SER A 281 -46.42 -13.48 -5.80
CA SER A 281 -47.07 -12.33 -6.43
C SER A 281 -47.83 -11.53 -5.38
N GLU A 282 -47.63 -10.22 -5.36
CA GLU A 282 -48.30 -9.32 -4.43
C GLU A 282 -49.03 -8.22 -5.19
N SER A 283 -50.10 -7.68 -4.61
CA SER A 283 -50.77 -6.50 -5.17
C SER A 283 -49.98 -5.26 -4.76
N LYS A 284 -49.16 -4.74 -5.68
CA LYS A 284 -48.31 -3.56 -5.46
C LYS A 284 -48.59 -2.54 -6.58
N TYR A 285 -48.75 -1.27 -6.23
CA TYR A 285 -49.09 -0.20 -7.18
C TYR A 285 -50.34 -0.46 -8.04
N GLY A 286 -51.35 -1.14 -7.48
CA GLY A 286 -52.62 -1.41 -8.18
C GLY A 286 -52.57 -2.55 -9.19
N GLY A 287 -51.52 -3.39 -9.20
CA GLY A 287 -51.41 -4.56 -10.10
C GLY A 287 -50.70 -5.75 -9.48
N LEU A 288 -50.79 -6.91 -10.16
CA LEU A 288 -50.04 -8.12 -9.81
C LEU A 288 -48.54 -7.89 -10.06
N TRP A 289 -47.75 -7.98 -9.00
CA TRP A 289 -46.31 -7.77 -9.00
C TRP A 289 -45.57 -9.05 -8.66
N ILE A 290 -44.66 -9.50 -9.53
CA ILE A 290 -43.76 -10.63 -9.26
C ILE A 290 -42.41 -10.06 -8.80
N PRO A 291 -42.00 -10.16 -7.52
CA PRO A 291 -40.81 -9.52 -7.00
C PRO A 291 -39.52 -9.89 -7.75
N LYS A 292 -39.30 -11.18 -8.06
CA LYS A 292 -38.10 -11.64 -8.78
C LYS A 292 -37.96 -10.96 -10.14
N LEU A 293 -39.02 -10.87 -10.94
CA LEU A 293 -38.98 -10.18 -12.24
C LEU A 293 -38.97 -8.66 -12.08
N GLY A 294 -39.79 -8.15 -11.18
CA GLY A 294 -40.01 -6.73 -10.99
C GLY A 294 -38.80 -5.99 -10.41
N HIS A 295 -38.16 -6.53 -9.37
CA HIS A 295 -36.94 -5.93 -8.78
C HIS A 295 -35.74 -6.00 -9.73
N LEU A 296 -35.72 -6.94 -10.68
CA LEU A 296 -34.73 -6.97 -11.75
C LEU A 296 -35.05 -5.92 -12.83
N ASN A 297 -36.32 -5.80 -13.24
CA ASN A 297 -36.75 -4.90 -14.32
C ASN A 297 -36.75 -3.41 -13.95
N LEU A 298 -36.96 -3.05 -12.68
CA LEU A 298 -36.95 -1.64 -12.23
C LEU A 298 -35.54 -1.06 -12.10
N ARG A 299 -34.49 -1.87 -12.24
CA ARG A 299 -33.13 -1.39 -12.07
C ARG A 299 -32.68 -0.59 -13.28
N ASN A 300 -32.06 0.54 -13.00
CA ASN A 300 -31.37 1.31 -14.03
C ASN A 300 -30.03 0.62 -14.37
N ALA A 301 -30.07 -0.36 -15.27
CA ALA A 301 -28.88 -1.08 -15.73
C ALA A 301 -27.78 -0.13 -16.23
N GLY A 302 -28.15 1.00 -16.85
CA GLY A 302 -27.21 2.03 -17.29
C GLY A 302 -26.39 2.64 -16.16
N ALA A 303 -26.94 2.77 -14.96
CA ALA A 303 -26.21 3.27 -13.79
C ALA A 303 -25.10 2.30 -13.33
N TYR A 304 -25.28 0.99 -13.56
CA TYR A 304 -24.24 -0.02 -13.29
C TYR A 304 -23.16 -0.07 -14.38
N GLY A 305 -23.31 0.71 -15.47
CA GLY A 305 -22.28 0.84 -16.50
C GLY A 305 -20.93 1.28 -15.95
N ILE A 306 -20.91 1.99 -14.81
CA ILE A 306 -19.69 2.36 -14.08
C ILE A 306 -18.87 1.16 -13.61
N LEU A 307 -19.48 0.00 -13.34
CA LEU A 307 -18.71 -1.22 -13.00
C LEU A 307 -17.94 -1.77 -14.20
N THR A 308 -18.39 -1.42 -15.41
CA THR A 308 -17.82 -1.86 -16.69
C THR A 308 -17.05 -0.79 -17.43
N ASP A 309 -17.23 0.48 -17.06
CA ASP A 309 -16.56 1.62 -17.67
C ASP A 309 -15.07 1.59 -17.31
N PRO A 310 -14.18 1.35 -18.30
CA PRO A 310 -12.75 1.33 -18.09
C PRO A 310 -12.20 2.62 -17.46
N ALA A 311 -12.85 3.77 -17.70
CA ALA A 311 -12.43 5.07 -17.16
C ALA A 311 -12.69 5.22 -15.66
N THR A 312 -13.54 4.37 -15.09
CA THR A 312 -13.92 4.39 -13.66
C THR A 312 -13.37 3.21 -12.89
N ARG A 313 -12.79 2.24 -13.60
CA ARG A 313 -12.01 1.16 -13.00
C ARG A 313 -10.65 1.72 -12.59
N PRO A 314 -10.20 1.46 -11.36
CA PRO A 314 -8.79 1.62 -11.03
C PRO A 314 -7.93 0.84 -12.07
N PRO A 315 -6.70 1.29 -12.41
CA PRO A 315 -5.81 0.65 -13.40
C PRO A 315 -5.52 -0.86 -13.18
N TRP A 316 -5.96 -1.40 -12.05
CA TRP A 316 -5.74 -2.74 -11.57
C TRP A 316 -6.33 -3.87 -12.43
N THR A 317 -7.39 -3.63 -13.22
CA THR A 317 -7.95 -4.71 -14.06
C THR A 317 -6.98 -5.18 -15.17
N ASP A 318 -6.05 -4.31 -15.59
CA ASP A 318 -4.97 -4.61 -16.54
C ASP A 318 -3.70 -5.16 -15.87
N VAL A 319 -3.64 -5.14 -14.53
CA VAL A 319 -2.60 -5.79 -13.74
C VAL A 319 -2.80 -7.30 -13.73
N PHE A 320 -4.04 -7.77 -13.90
CA PHE A 320 -4.36 -9.20 -13.90
C PHE A 320 -4.42 -9.80 -15.30
N ARG A 321 -4.46 -9.00 -16.37
CA ARG A 321 -4.55 -9.47 -17.77
C ARG A 321 -3.33 -9.07 -18.61
N ASP A 322 -2.86 -9.95 -19.48
CA ASP A 322 -1.78 -9.67 -20.41
C ASP A 322 -2.25 -8.75 -21.55
N LYS A 323 -1.34 -8.37 -22.45
CA LYS A 323 -1.65 -7.48 -23.59
C LYS A 323 -2.68 -8.06 -24.57
N GLN A 324 -3.08 -9.32 -24.38
CA GLN A 324 -4.07 -10.04 -25.17
C GLN A 324 -5.37 -10.27 -24.38
N GLY A 325 -5.51 -9.68 -23.18
CA GLY A 325 -6.71 -9.77 -22.34
C GLY A 325 -6.82 -11.05 -21.53
N ARG A 326 -5.79 -11.90 -21.51
CA ARG A 326 -5.78 -13.20 -20.79
C ARG A 326 -5.19 -13.03 -19.39
N PRO A 327 -5.65 -13.74 -18.35
CA PRO A 327 -5.06 -13.59 -17.02
C PRO A 327 -3.54 -13.90 -16.93
N GLN A 328 -2.80 -13.20 -16.06
CA GLN A 328 -1.35 -13.33 -15.91
C GLN A 328 -0.94 -14.39 -14.88
N THR A 329 0.26 -14.96 -15.04
CA THR A 329 0.85 -15.96 -14.12
C THR A 329 1.53 -15.32 -12.91
N ARG A 330 1.78 -16.08 -11.83
CA ARG A 330 2.49 -15.57 -10.63
C ARG A 330 3.86 -14.98 -10.95
N ALA A 331 4.64 -15.57 -11.86
CA ALA A 331 5.94 -15.00 -12.23
C ALA A 331 5.80 -13.64 -12.92
N GLN A 332 4.75 -13.47 -13.73
CA GLN A 332 4.41 -12.20 -14.38
C GLN A 332 3.89 -11.16 -13.37
N LEU A 333 3.02 -11.59 -12.44
CA LEU A 333 2.52 -10.75 -11.36
C LEU A 333 3.62 -10.39 -10.36
N ALA A 334 4.40 -11.34 -9.85
CA ALA A 334 5.53 -11.11 -8.95
C ALA A 334 6.68 -10.33 -9.62
N GLY A 335 6.88 -10.49 -10.93
CA GLY A 335 7.79 -9.65 -11.72
C GLY A 335 7.27 -8.21 -11.90
N ARG A 336 5.95 -8.03 -12.04
CA ARG A 336 5.29 -6.72 -12.03
C ARG A 336 5.21 -6.09 -10.63
N LEU A 337 5.11 -6.90 -9.57
CA LEU A 337 4.86 -6.48 -8.20
C LEU A 337 6.13 -6.41 -7.33
N LYS A 338 7.28 -6.94 -7.79
CA LYS A 338 8.58 -6.68 -7.16
C LYS A 338 8.94 -5.21 -7.33
N GLY A 339 8.82 -4.45 -6.23
CA GLY A 339 9.28 -3.06 -6.13
C GLY A 339 8.28 -1.99 -6.56
N ARG A 340 7.01 -2.32 -6.86
CA ARG A 340 6.04 -1.32 -7.36
C ARG A 340 5.00 -0.93 -6.33
N TYR A 341 5.01 0.36 -5.99
CA TYR A 341 3.85 1.06 -5.46
C TYR A 341 2.92 1.62 -6.55
N ASP A 342 3.00 1.17 -7.80
CA ASP A 342 2.48 1.95 -8.93
C ASP A 342 1.03 1.59 -9.29
N ALA A 343 0.20 1.48 -8.27
CA ALA A 343 -1.23 1.16 -8.35
C ALA A 343 -2.13 2.37 -8.59
N ASN A 344 -1.60 3.55 -8.28
CA ASN A 344 -2.28 4.82 -8.39
C ASN A 344 -1.37 5.79 -9.16
N ASP A 345 -0.79 5.38 -10.29
CA ASP A 345 -0.30 6.38 -11.24
C ASP A 345 -1.49 6.74 -12.15
N PRO A 346 -2.33 7.74 -11.80
CA PRO A 346 -3.39 8.19 -12.68
C PRO A 346 -2.77 8.75 -13.95
N SER A 347 -3.00 8.07 -15.07
CA SER A 347 -3.03 8.77 -16.36
C SER A 347 -4.35 9.52 -16.43
N PRO A 348 -4.32 10.84 -16.15
CA PRO A 348 -4.77 11.77 -17.19
C PRO A 348 -3.90 13.03 -17.39
N TYR A 349 -2.79 13.23 -16.66
CA TYR A 349 -1.85 14.32 -16.97
C TYR A 349 -0.79 13.82 -17.97
N HIS A 350 -1.12 13.86 -19.27
CA HIS A 350 -0.24 13.48 -20.38
C HIS A 350 0.95 14.43 -20.56
N ALA A 351 1.94 14.33 -19.68
CA ALA A 351 3.34 14.60 -20.03
C ALA A 351 4.18 13.39 -19.57
N PRO A 352 4.97 12.77 -20.46
CA PRO A 352 5.87 11.71 -20.04
C PRO A 352 6.79 12.23 -18.92
N LEU A 353 6.95 11.43 -17.87
CA LEU A 353 7.87 11.75 -16.78
C LEU A 353 9.24 12.10 -17.35
N ILE A 354 9.73 13.29 -17.00
CA ILE A 354 11.08 13.75 -17.30
C ILE A 354 11.98 13.19 -16.19
N ALA A 355 12.61 12.08 -16.49
CA ALA A 355 13.63 11.44 -15.65
C ALA A 355 15.01 12.05 -15.90
N PHE A 356 15.86 11.94 -14.89
CA PHE A 356 17.27 12.34 -14.93
C PHE A 356 18.17 11.16 -14.56
N ASP A 357 19.47 11.38 -14.58
CA ASP A 357 20.43 10.44 -14.02
C ASP A 357 20.17 10.21 -12.52
N PRO A 358 20.62 9.06 -11.97
CA PRO A 358 20.53 8.80 -10.53
C PRO A 358 21.00 9.98 -9.66
N PRO A 359 20.28 10.30 -8.56
CA PRO A 359 19.18 9.52 -7.98
C PRO A 359 17.78 9.80 -8.59
N TRP A 360 17.62 10.83 -9.43
CA TRP A 360 16.32 11.35 -9.88
C TRP A 360 15.76 10.66 -11.13
N THR A 361 15.87 9.33 -11.16
CA THR A 361 15.33 8.48 -12.24
C THR A 361 13.80 8.32 -12.17
N SER A 362 13.23 8.48 -10.97
CA SER A 362 11.80 8.55 -10.70
C SER A 362 11.54 9.33 -9.40
N PRO A 363 10.33 9.87 -9.17
CA PRO A 363 9.97 10.54 -7.92
C PRO A 363 10.13 9.63 -6.70
N TYR A 364 10.43 10.26 -5.57
CA TYR A 364 10.54 9.60 -4.26
C TYR A 364 9.24 9.73 -3.47
N ARG A 365 8.97 8.75 -2.61
CA ARG A 365 7.80 8.68 -1.71
C ARG A 365 8.17 7.95 -0.42
N VAL A 366 7.34 8.07 0.62
CA VAL A 366 7.57 7.39 1.91
C VAL A 366 7.60 5.87 1.73
N ASP A 367 8.61 5.20 2.31
CA ASP A 367 8.77 3.74 2.27
C ASP A 367 7.80 3.00 3.22
N PRO A 368 6.85 2.18 2.72
CA PRO A 368 5.94 1.43 3.59
C PRO A 368 6.66 0.36 4.42
N GLN A 369 7.81 -0.14 3.96
CA GLN A 369 8.66 -1.06 4.71
C GLN A 369 9.58 -0.31 5.69
N TYR A 370 10.04 0.88 5.31
CA TYR A 370 10.91 1.74 6.13
C TYR A 370 10.27 3.13 6.28
N PRO A 371 9.21 3.29 7.11
CA PRO A 371 8.34 4.48 7.12
C PRO A 371 9.04 5.79 7.51
N HIS A 372 10.27 5.72 7.98
CA HIS A 372 11.13 6.85 8.27
C HIS A 372 12.04 7.27 7.09
N GLN A 373 11.86 6.68 5.91
CA GLN A 373 12.71 6.87 4.74
C GLN A 373 11.89 7.14 3.48
N LEU A 374 12.58 7.64 2.46
CA LEU A 374 12.04 7.79 1.12
C LEU A 374 12.66 6.79 0.16
N VAL A 375 11.86 6.27 -0.75
CA VAL A 375 12.29 5.33 -1.79
C VAL A 375 11.66 5.71 -3.13
N ASN A 376 12.39 5.48 -4.21
CA ASN A 376 11.89 5.70 -5.57
C ASN A 376 11.32 4.40 -6.19
N ARG A 377 10.80 4.47 -7.40
CA ARG A 377 10.20 3.30 -8.09
C ARG A 377 11.20 2.17 -8.33
N GLU A 378 12.48 2.48 -8.48
CA GLU A 378 13.55 1.50 -8.67
C GLU A 378 14.02 0.86 -7.34
N GLY A 379 13.40 1.21 -6.21
CA GLY A 379 13.73 0.68 -4.89
C GLY A 379 14.99 1.31 -4.28
N ARG A 380 15.42 2.47 -4.77
CA ARG A 380 16.57 3.20 -4.22
C ARG A 380 16.13 4.13 -3.11
N HIS A 381 16.78 4.04 -1.96
CA HIS A 381 16.64 5.02 -0.88
C HIS A 381 17.53 6.22 -1.10
N LEU A 382 17.12 7.37 -0.59
CA LEU A 382 17.88 8.62 -0.67
C LEU A 382 18.19 9.11 0.75
N PHE A 383 19.48 9.20 1.09
CA PHE A 383 19.91 10.02 2.22
C PHE A 383 19.91 11.49 1.77
N ILE A 384 18.98 12.28 2.28
CA ILE A 384 18.81 13.67 1.87
C ILE A 384 19.81 14.55 2.61
N VAL A 385 20.58 15.32 1.83
CA VAL A 385 21.33 16.47 2.31
C VAL A 385 20.77 17.67 1.59
N ASN A 386 19.98 18.46 2.32
CA ASN A 386 19.22 19.56 1.76
C ASN A 386 19.92 20.90 1.99
N LYS A 387 19.69 21.87 1.10
CA LYS A 387 20.16 23.25 1.28
C LYS A 387 19.06 24.24 0.91
N THR A 388 18.87 25.26 1.73
CA THR A 388 17.90 26.32 1.43
C THR A 388 18.39 27.19 0.27
N ALA A 389 17.47 27.51 -0.66
CA ALA A 389 17.73 28.28 -1.87
C ALA A 389 16.47 29.06 -2.29
N TRP A 390 15.89 29.86 -1.38
CA TRP A 390 14.55 30.43 -1.57
C TRP A 390 14.33 31.13 -2.90
N ALA A 391 15.27 31.97 -3.34
CA ALA A 391 15.16 32.72 -4.58
C ALA A 391 15.65 31.95 -5.81
N TYR A 392 15.79 30.62 -5.75
CA TYR A 392 16.38 29.81 -6.82
C TYR A 392 15.75 30.07 -8.19
N PHE A 393 14.45 30.34 -8.29
CA PHE A 393 13.81 30.62 -9.59
C PHE A 393 14.05 32.03 -10.15
N GLY A 394 14.57 32.96 -9.33
CA GLY A 394 14.89 34.33 -9.71
C GLY A 394 16.35 34.73 -9.57
N CYS A 395 17.20 33.93 -8.92
CA CYS A 395 18.61 34.28 -8.68
C CYS A 395 19.41 34.38 -9.99
N LYS A 396 20.52 35.13 -9.94
CA LYS A 396 21.33 35.51 -11.10
C LYS A 396 22.14 34.34 -11.67
N ASP A 397 22.81 33.57 -10.80
CA ASP A 397 23.64 32.41 -11.18
C ASP A 397 23.09 31.08 -10.62
N PRO A 398 21.97 30.55 -11.18
CA PRO A 398 21.41 29.28 -10.72
C PRO A 398 22.33 28.09 -11.04
N ALA A 399 23.10 28.12 -12.13
CA ALA A 399 23.96 27.01 -12.54
C ALA A 399 25.19 26.88 -11.64
N GLY A 400 25.91 27.98 -11.39
CA GLY A 400 27.06 27.97 -10.51
C GLY A 400 26.67 27.70 -9.05
N PHE A 401 25.49 28.14 -8.61
CA PHE A 401 24.93 27.73 -7.31
C PHE A 401 24.78 26.21 -7.21
N LEU A 402 24.15 25.56 -8.20
CA LEU A 402 23.98 24.10 -8.21
C LEU A 402 25.33 23.36 -8.24
N ASP A 403 26.31 23.87 -8.98
CA ASP A 403 27.66 23.27 -9.02
C ASP A 403 28.34 23.34 -7.64
N ARG A 404 28.22 24.48 -6.93
CA ARG A 404 28.72 24.62 -5.56
C ARG A 404 27.97 23.74 -4.57
N ALA A 405 26.64 23.67 -4.66
CA ALA A 405 25.82 22.80 -3.82
C ALA A 405 26.20 21.32 -4.02
N ARG A 406 26.33 20.86 -5.27
CA ARG A 406 26.77 19.49 -5.58
C ARG A 406 28.17 19.21 -5.04
N ALA A 407 29.10 20.16 -5.13
CA ALA A 407 30.45 20.00 -4.56
C ALA A 407 30.43 19.85 -3.03
N GLN A 408 29.42 20.42 -2.36
CA GLN A 408 29.15 20.26 -0.92
C GLN A 408 28.47 18.92 -0.58
N GLY A 409 28.10 18.09 -1.57
CA GLY A 409 27.36 16.84 -1.36
C GLY A 409 25.85 17.02 -1.21
N ILE A 410 25.35 18.24 -1.45
CA ILE A 410 23.92 18.55 -1.47
C ILE A 410 23.27 17.83 -2.65
N ASN A 411 22.17 17.14 -2.38
CA ASN A 411 21.38 16.46 -3.41
C ASN A 411 19.96 16.99 -3.52
N THR A 412 19.53 17.85 -2.60
CA THR A 412 18.21 18.48 -2.61
C THR A 412 18.35 19.96 -2.25
N ILE A 413 17.53 20.82 -2.85
CA ILE A 413 17.41 22.22 -2.42
C ILE A 413 15.96 22.60 -2.14
N ARG A 414 15.75 23.44 -1.13
CA ARG A 414 14.43 23.98 -0.76
C ARG A 414 14.21 25.34 -1.42
N VAL A 415 13.14 25.47 -2.19
CA VAL A 415 12.90 26.61 -3.09
C VAL A 415 11.49 27.17 -2.92
N ALA A 416 11.33 28.48 -3.08
CA ALA A 416 10.01 29.11 -3.10
C ALA A 416 9.50 29.18 -4.53
N LEU A 417 8.31 28.66 -4.80
CA LEU A 417 7.62 28.85 -6.07
C LEU A 417 6.90 30.19 -6.12
N GLN A 418 6.51 30.72 -4.96
CA GLN A 418 5.94 32.05 -4.82
C GLN A 418 6.45 32.74 -3.57
N GLY A 419 6.71 34.04 -3.67
CA GLY A 419 7.10 34.88 -2.53
C GLY A 419 8.08 35.99 -2.88
N GLN A 420 8.47 36.73 -1.85
CA GLN A 420 9.42 37.85 -1.93
C GLN A 420 10.58 37.57 -0.96
N PRO A 421 11.37 36.50 -1.17
CA PRO A 421 12.45 36.15 -0.26
C PRO A 421 13.44 37.30 -0.16
N TYR A 422 13.58 37.87 1.05
CA TYR A 422 14.50 38.97 1.36
C TYR A 422 14.47 40.11 0.33
N PHE A 423 13.27 40.54 -0.05
CA PHE A 423 13.09 41.50 -1.15
C PHE A 423 13.87 42.80 -0.97
N ASP A 424 14.10 43.23 0.26
CA ASP A 424 14.92 44.41 0.56
C ASP A 424 16.36 44.30 0.01
N VAL A 425 16.89 43.08 -0.03
CA VAL A 425 18.25 42.76 -0.50
C VAL A 425 18.21 42.24 -1.94
N LEU A 426 17.36 41.26 -2.22
CA LEU A 426 17.37 40.52 -3.48
C LEU A 426 16.65 41.23 -4.62
N LYS A 427 15.63 42.05 -4.31
CA LYS A 427 14.73 42.65 -5.30
C LYS A 427 14.14 41.62 -6.28
N ILE A 428 13.96 40.38 -5.83
CA ILE A 428 13.38 39.27 -6.60
C ILE A 428 11.95 39.08 -6.12
N ASP A 429 11.01 39.22 -7.06
CA ASP A 429 9.62 38.82 -6.86
C ASP A 429 9.34 37.50 -7.60
N LEU A 430 8.92 36.48 -6.86
CA LEU A 430 8.49 35.20 -7.40
C LEU A 430 6.96 35.22 -7.45
N TRP A 431 6.43 35.45 -8.65
CA TRP A 431 5.02 35.70 -8.89
C TRP A 431 4.53 34.85 -10.07
N PRO A 432 3.80 33.74 -9.82
CA PRO A 432 3.46 32.77 -10.88
C PRO A 432 2.24 33.15 -11.73
N TRP A 433 1.48 34.19 -11.37
CA TRP A 433 0.19 34.49 -11.96
C TRP A 433 -0.01 35.99 -12.22
N GLU A 434 -1.11 36.39 -12.85
CA GLU A 434 -1.40 37.80 -13.13
C GLU A 434 -1.98 38.54 -11.91
N GLY A 435 -2.44 39.78 -12.07
CA GLY A 435 -2.98 40.58 -10.96
C GLY A 435 -1.91 41.08 -9.98
N THR A 436 -2.32 41.33 -8.73
CA THR A 436 -1.44 41.92 -7.69
C THR A 436 -1.40 41.05 -6.43
N ARG A 437 -0.46 41.32 -5.52
CA ARG A 437 -0.39 40.63 -4.22
C ARG A 437 -1.66 40.77 -3.38
N ASP A 438 -2.34 41.91 -3.48
CA ASP A 438 -3.60 42.17 -2.76
C ASP A 438 -4.83 41.57 -3.47
N ASN A 439 -4.76 41.42 -4.79
CA ASN A 439 -5.83 40.84 -5.60
C ASN A 439 -5.24 39.90 -6.67
N PRO A 440 -4.78 38.71 -6.25
CA PRO A 440 -4.19 37.73 -7.16
C PRO A 440 -5.22 37.17 -8.13
N ASP A 441 -4.86 37.06 -9.40
CA ASP A 441 -5.65 36.32 -10.39
C ASP A 441 -5.23 34.86 -10.41
N TRP A 442 -5.99 34.00 -9.74
CA TRP A 442 -5.69 32.56 -9.68
C TRP A 442 -5.92 31.82 -11.00
N SER A 443 -6.48 32.46 -12.03
CA SER A 443 -6.88 31.84 -13.29
C SER A 443 -6.01 32.19 -14.50
N HIS A 444 -5.15 33.20 -14.41
CA HIS A 444 -4.23 33.61 -15.47
C HIS A 444 -2.78 33.58 -14.99
N PHE A 445 -1.89 32.92 -15.75
CA PHE A 445 -0.53 32.62 -15.32
C PHE A 445 0.54 33.43 -16.08
N ASP A 446 1.61 33.84 -15.38
CA ASP A 446 2.76 34.47 -16.05
C ASP A 446 3.59 33.38 -16.75
N GLU A 447 3.35 33.23 -18.06
CA GLU A 447 4.04 32.24 -18.89
C GLU A 447 5.56 32.41 -18.94
N ALA A 448 6.06 33.65 -18.84
CA ALA A 448 7.50 33.90 -18.84
C ALA A 448 8.13 33.41 -17.52
N TYR A 449 7.44 33.64 -16.40
CA TYR A 449 7.82 33.11 -15.10
C TYR A 449 7.84 31.57 -15.10
N TRP A 450 6.75 30.92 -15.53
CA TRP A 450 6.67 29.46 -15.55
C TRP A 450 7.68 28.82 -16.50
N THR A 451 7.92 29.42 -17.66
CA THR A 451 8.97 28.98 -18.58
C THR A 451 10.36 29.03 -17.92
N ARG A 452 10.64 30.07 -17.13
CA ARG A 452 11.89 30.19 -16.37
C ARG A 452 11.98 29.12 -15.26
N VAL A 453 10.90 28.87 -14.55
CA VAL A 453 10.82 27.83 -13.50
C VAL A 453 11.12 26.46 -14.11
N GLU A 454 10.41 26.06 -15.17
CA GLU A 454 10.59 24.76 -15.82
C GLU A 454 12.04 24.55 -16.33
N LYS A 455 12.66 25.59 -16.89
CA LYS A 455 14.09 25.55 -17.28
C LYS A 455 15.01 25.29 -16.09
N ARG A 456 14.73 25.92 -14.95
CA ARG A 456 15.54 25.77 -13.73
C ARG A 456 15.28 24.44 -13.02
N VAL A 457 14.05 23.93 -13.02
CA VAL A 457 13.76 22.56 -12.55
C VAL A 457 14.55 21.53 -13.34
N ARG A 458 14.55 21.65 -14.68
CA ARG A 458 15.36 20.79 -15.55
C ARG A 458 16.85 20.93 -15.27
N LEU A 459 17.37 22.15 -15.15
CA LEU A 459 18.77 22.41 -14.84
C LEU A 459 19.21 21.75 -13.52
N ALA A 460 18.39 21.84 -12.47
CA ALA A 460 18.66 21.17 -11.20
C ALA A 460 18.72 19.64 -11.37
N GLY A 461 17.77 19.06 -12.09
CA GLY A 461 17.73 17.62 -12.35
C GLY A 461 18.93 17.13 -13.18
N ASP A 462 19.32 17.86 -14.22
CA ASP A 462 20.52 17.57 -15.04
C ASP A 462 21.81 17.62 -14.20
N LYS A 463 21.82 18.43 -13.13
CA LYS A 463 22.92 18.52 -12.16
C LYS A 463 22.82 17.48 -11.04
N GLY A 464 21.77 16.65 -11.01
CA GLY A 464 21.54 15.62 -9.99
C GLY A 464 20.93 16.15 -8.69
N ILE A 465 20.27 17.31 -8.73
CA ILE A 465 19.69 17.98 -7.57
C ILE A 465 18.15 17.96 -7.64
N GLY A 466 17.53 17.52 -6.55
CA GLY A 466 16.09 17.54 -6.33
C GLY A 466 15.58 18.82 -5.68
N LEU A 467 14.27 19.02 -5.75
CA LEU A 467 13.61 20.24 -5.29
C LEU A 467 12.55 19.92 -4.24
N ASP A 468 12.71 20.52 -3.07
CA ASP A 468 11.64 20.70 -2.10
C ASP A 468 10.91 22.01 -2.41
N VAL A 469 9.70 21.90 -2.99
CA VAL A 469 9.00 23.03 -3.60
C VAL A 469 7.98 23.59 -2.63
N CYS A 470 8.28 24.76 -2.06
CA CYS A 470 7.37 25.53 -1.24
C CYS A 470 6.43 26.36 -2.11
N LEU A 471 5.13 26.06 -2.05
CA LEU A 471 4.10 26.73 -2.86
C LEU A 471 3.85 28.15 -2.37
N TYR A 472 3.82 28.38 -1.06
CA TYR A 472 3.51 29.67 -0.45
C TYR A 472 4.56 30.09 0.57
N MET A 473 5.38 31.08 0.21
CA MET A 473 6.31 31.72 1.15
C MET A 473 5.81 33.10 1.61
N GLY A 474 5.13 33.86 0.74
CA GLY A 474 4.82 35.28 1.00
C GLY A 474 3.34 35.62 1.10
N LEU A 475 2.44 34.79 0.58
CA LEU A 475 1.00 35.03 0.66
C LEU A 475 0.35 34.15 1.71
N ASN A 476 -0.65 34.72 2.38
CA ASN A 476 -1.49 34.07 3.38
C ASN A 476 -2.94 34.04 2.87
N PRO A 477 -3.37 32.95 2.20
CA PRO A 477 -4.69 32.84 1.59
C PRO A 477 -5.85 32.98 2.58
N ASP A 478 -7.01 33.37 2.05
CA ASP A 478 -8.22 33.64 2.83
C ASP A 478 -8.73 32.38 3.56
N LYS A 479 -9.28 32.58 4.75
CA LYS A 479 -9.78 31.54 5.67
C LYS A 479 -11.11 30.97 5.20
N ASP A 480 -11.91 31.80 4.53
CA ASP A 480 -13.33 31.50 4.30
C ASP A 480 -13.62 30.91 2.91
N ARG A 481 -12.66 30.96 1.98
CA ARG A 481 -12.84 30.45 0.59
C ARG A 481 -11.52 30.02 -0.04
N VAL A 482 -11.45 28.77 -0.49
CA VAL A 482 -10.36 28.25 -1.33
C VAL A 482 -10.58 28.68 -2.79
N ARG A 483 -9.71 29.55 -3.32
CA ARG A 483 -9.75 30.04 -4.72
C ARG A 483 -8.51 29.63 -5.52
N GLU A 484 -7.51 29.08 -4.84
CA GLU A 484 -6.16 28.84 -5.31
C GLU A 484 -6.02 27.53 -6.11
N GLN A 485 -7.07 26.71 -6.16
CA GLN A 485 -7.04 25.41 -6.84
C GLN A 485 -6.47 25.46 -8.27
N PRO A 486 -6.78 26.45 -9.13
CA PRO A 486 -6.19 26.48 -10.47
C PRO A 486 -4.67 26.67 -10.45
N TYR A 487 -4.11 27.37 -9.44
CA TYR A 487 -2.66 27.47 -9.26
C TYR A 487 -2.05 26.11 -8.86
N TRP A 488 -2.73 25.33 -8.01
CA TRP A 488 -2.27 23.98 -7.67
C TRP A 488 -2.30 23.04 -8.88
N GLU A 489 -3.35 23.14 -9.71
CA GLU A 489 -3.46 22.42 -10.98
C GLU A 489 -2.32 22.80 -11.94
N GLU A 490 -1.99 24.09 -12.03
CA GLU A 490 -0.89 24.57 -12.86
C GLU A 490 0.48 24.09 -12.35
N ALA A 491 0.71 24.14 -11.03
CA ALA A 491 1.93 23.62 -10.42
C ALA A 491 2.12 22.13 -10.69
N LEU A 492 1.07 21.31 -10.53
CA LEU A 492 1.10 19.89 -10.88
C LEU A 492 1.33 19.67 -12.38
N ARG A 493 0.62 20.39 -13.24
CA ARG A 493 0.74 20.26 -14.71
C ARG A 493 2.13 20.60 -15.21
N ARG A 494 2.73 21.67 -14.66
CA ARG A 494 4.05 22.17 -15.05
C ARG A 494 5.18 21.37 -14.43
N LEU A 495 5.14 21.16 -13.12
CA LEU A 495 6.28 20.64 -12.36
C LEU A 495 6.13 19.16 -11.98
N GLY A 496 4.90 18.64 -11.87
CA GLY A 496 4.62 17.25 -11.51
C GLY A 496 5.17 16.22 -12.51
N LYS A 497 5.51 16.65 -13.74
CA LYS A 497 6.17 15.82 -14.76
C LYS A 497 7.67 15.61 -14.54
N TYR A 498 8.31 16.27 -13.57
CA TYR A 498 9.76 16.15 -13.34
C TYR A 498 10.07 15.19 -12.19
N ALA A 499 10.98 14.24 -12.42
CA ALA A 499 11.35 13.23 -11.43
C ALA A 499 12.12 13.80 -10.23
N ASN A 500 12.76 14.96 -10.40
CA ASN A 500 13.54 15.62 -9.36
C ASN A 500 12.71 16.57 -8.46
N VAL A 501 11.40 16.69 -8.66
CA VAL A 501 10.54 17.30 -7.63
C VAL A 501 10.38 16.27 -6.51
N LEU A 502 10.87 16.60 -5.32
CA LEU A 502 10.88 15.73 -4.14
C LEU A 502 9.57 15.86 -3.37
N THR A 503 9.16 17.07 -3.04
CA THR A 503 8.07 17.36 -2.10
C THR A 503 7.22 18.53 -2.55
N TRP A 504 5.94 18.49 -2.17
CA TRP A 504 5.04 19.64 -2.19
C TRP A 504 4.94 20.19 -0.78
N GLU A 505 5.74 21.21 -0.46
CA GLU A 505 5.59 21.96 0.78
C GLU A 505 4.50 23.02 0.57
N ILE A 506 3.39 22.92 1.29
CA ILE A 506 2.27 23.83 1.10
C ILE A 506 2.68 25.25 1.49
N ALA A 507 3.15 25.48 2.71
CA ALA A 507 3.62 26.81 3.08
C ALA A 507 4.85 26.78 3.98
N ASN A 508 5.63 27.84 3.87
CA ASN A 508 6.73 28.13 4.79
C ASN A 508 6.27 29.04 5.93
N GLU A 509 6.52 28.64 7.17
CA GLU A 509 6.22 29.42 8.38
C GLU A 509 4.76 29.90 8.54
N TYR A 510 3.79 29.19 7.94
CA TYR A 510 2.38 29.59 7.96
C TYR A 510 1.42 28.45 8.31
N THR A 511 0.93 28.46 9.54
CA THR A 511 -0.03 27.46 10.04
C THR A 511 -1.34 28.06 10.57
N ALA A 512 -1.50 29.38 10.46
CA ALA A 512 -2.66 30.08 11.02
C ALA A 512 -3.99 29.74 10.33
N ASN A 513 -3.95 29.21 9.10
CA ASN A 513 -5.13 28.81 8.32
C ASN A 513 -5.05 27.31 7.99
N GLU A 514 -5.39 26.49 8.98
CA GLU A 514 -5.36 25.03 8.89
C GLU A 514 -6.32 24.48 7.81
N ALA A 515 -7.49 25.10 7.63
CA ALA A 515 -8.47 24.67 6.62
C ALA A 515 -7.93 24.82 5.19
N PHE A 516 -7.23 25.92 4.91
CA PHE A 516 -6.54 26.12 3.63
C PHE A 516 -5.44 25.09 3.41
N GLN A 517 -4.62 24.85 4.44
CA GLN A 517 -3.55 23.85 4.43
C GLN A 517 -4.11 22.45 4.15
N ASP A 518 -5.19 22.06 4.82
CA ASP A 518 -5.89 20.79 4.60
C ASP A 518 -6.41 20.67 3.17
N ALA A 519 -7.01 21.73 2.62
CA ALA A 519 -7.52 21.73 1.25
C ALA A 519 -6.41 21.58 0.21
N ALA A 520 -5.34 22.37 0.33
CA ALA A 520 -4.20 22.31 -0.57
C ALA A 520 -3.50 20.95 -0.48
N ALA A 521 -3.18 20.49 0.72
CA ALA A 521 -2.51 19.21 0.91
C ALA A 521 -3.35 18.03 0.40
N THR A 522 -4.66 18.02 0.69
CA THR A 522 -5.57 16.99 0.19
C THR A 522 -5.61 16.98 -1.34
N PHE A 523 -5.62 18.17 -1.98
CA PHE A 523 -5.54 18.26 -3.43
C PHE A 523 -4.29 17.57 -3.98
N PHE A 524 -3.09 17.89 -3.47
CA PHE A 524 -1.84 17.27 -3.96
C PHE A 524 -1.81 15.76 -3.68
N LYS A 525 -2.27 15.32 -2.50
CA LYS A 525 -2.38 13.88 -2.18
C LYS A 525 -3.32 13.12 -3.13
N GLN A 526 -4.37 13.76 -3.62
CA GLN A 526 -5.34 13.15 -4.52
C GLN A 526 -4.96 13.27 -6.01
N ARG A 527 -4.22 14.32 -6.38
CA ARG A 527 -4.02 14.70 -7.78
C ARG A 527 -2.59 14.53 -8.29
N ASP A 528 -1.57 14.46 -7.43
CA ASP A 528 -0.21 14.14 -7.89
C ASP A 528 -0.14 12.67 -8.32
N PRO A 529 0.07 12.37 -9.61
CA PRO A 529 0.11 10.99 -10.08
C PRO A 529 1.21 10.14 -9.44
N TYR A 530 2.29 10.79 -8.98
CA TYR A 530 3.45 10.08 -8.44
C TYR A 530 3.46 9.99 -6.91
N HIS A 531 2.41 10.48 -6.23
CA HIS A 531 2.25 10.44 -4.76
C HIS A 531 3.48 10.96 -4.01
N ARG A 532 4.04 12.09 -4.46
CA ARG A 532 5.16 12.73 -3.77
C ARG A 532 4.75 13.13 -2.35
N PRO A 533 5.69 13.12 -1.39
CA PRO A 533 5.43 13.58 -0.05
C PRO A 533 4.89 15.02 -0.04
N VAL A 534 3.81 15.22 0.69
CA VAL A 534 3.24 16.52 0.98
C VAL A 534 3.59 16.90 2.41
N CYS A 535 3.99 18.15 2.63
CA CYS A 535 4.30 18.66 3.95
C CYS A 535 3.95 20.14 4.10
N SER A 536 4.13 20.69 5.30
CA SER A 536 4.11 22.13 5.55
C SER A 536 5.04 22.44 6.71
N SER A 537 5.45 23.69 6.84
CA SER A 537 6.23 24.15 8.00
C SER A 537 5.56 25.30 8.74
N ALA A 538 5.96 25.47 9.99
CA ALA A 538 5.68 26.61 10.85
C ALA A 538 6.99 27.34 11.14
N GLY A 539 6.93 28.43 11.92
CA GLY A 539 8.13 29.02 12.51
C GLY A 539 8.83 28.06 13.48
N THR A 540 9.84 28.55 14.19
CA THR A 540 10.58 27.76 15.18
C THR A 540 9.65 27.03 16.16
N THR A 541 9.78 25.71 16.22
CA THR A 541 8.86 24.80 16.93
C THR A 541 9.63 23.80 17.80
N ASP A 542 9.01 23.40 18.92
CA ASP A 542 9.58 22.43 19.87
C ASP A 542 9.29 20.97 19.48
N ASP A 543 8.56 20.74 18.39
CA ASP A 543 8.27 19.42 17.81
C ASP A 543 7.92 19.55 16.31
N ALA A 544 7.59 18.44 15.66
CA ALA A 544 7.09 18.41 14.30
C ALA A 544 5.75 19.15 14.15
N VAL A 545 5.54 19.80 13.01
CA VAL A 545 4.29 20.48 12.67
C VAL A 545 3.27 19.46 12.18
N TRP A 546 2.11 19.40 12.85
CA TRP A 546 0.97 18.54 12.52
C TRP A 546 1.33 17.09 12.11
N PRO A 547 2.20 16.39 12.86
CA PRO A 547 2.72 15.09 12.46
C PRO A 547 1.62 14.03 12.34
N ASP A 548 0.47 14.21 12.98
CA ASP A 548 -0.64 13.27 12.94
C ASP A 548 -1.61 13.47 11.76
N LYS A 549 -1.50 14.59 11.01
CA LYS A 549 -2.41 14.83 9.89
C LYS A 549 -2.20 13.77 8.79
N PRO A 550 -3.29 13.20 8.21
CA PRO A 550 -3.17 12.13 7.21
C PRO A 550 -2.42 12.52 5.94
N TRP A 551 -2.44 13.80 5.57
CA TRP A 551 -1.72 14.30 4.39
C TRP A 551 -0.28 14.71 4.67
N MET A 552 0.14 14.83 5.94
CA MET A 552 1.49 15.23 6.32
C MET A 552 2.42 14.03 6.21
N ASP A 553 3.10 13.86 5.09
CA ASP A 553 3.94 12.66 4.84
C ASP A 553 5.28 12.70 5.59
N LEU A 554 5.75 13.90 5.95
CA LEU A 554 7.04 14.14 6.60
C LEU A 554 6.82 14.75 7.99
N ALA A 555 7.59 14.30 8.99
CA ALA A 555 7.64 14.99 10.27
C ALA A 555 8.59 16.20 10.14
N ILE A 556 8.02 17.37 9.87
CA ILE A 556 8.77 18.60 9.63
C ILE A 556 8.96 19.37 10.93
N ASN A 557 10.22 19.62 11.30
CA ASN A 557 10.58 20.59 12.33
C ASN A 557 11.34 21.76 11.71
N HIS A 558 11.05 22.95 12.22
CA HIS A 558 11.79 24.15 11.93
C HIS A 558 12.51 24.59 13.19
N THR A 559 13.84 24.62 13.19
CA THR A 559 14.66 25.11 14.30
C THR A 559 15.57 26.24 13.84
N CYS A 560 14.96 27.37 13.47
CA CYS A 560 15.66 28.58 13.02
C CYS A 560 16.29 29.35 14.18
N THR A 561 17.22 28.72 14.86
CA THR A 561 17.77 29.18 16.14
C THR A 561 19.24 29.56 16.04
N SER A 562 19.74 30.23 17.08
CA SER A 562 21.14 30.63 17.22
C SER A 562 22.00 29.54 17.87
N SER A 563 23.33 29.71 17.84
CA SER A 563 24.29 28.92 18.63
C SER A 563 24.37 29.36 20.11
N SER A 564 23.38 30.10 20.61
CA SER A 564 23.37 30.58 22.01
C SER A 564 23.10 29.45 23.00
N PRO A 565 23.47 29.59 24.30
CA PRO A 565 23.21 28.58 25.32
C PRO A 565 21.74 28.18 25.51
N ARG A 566 20.79 28.99 25.02
CA ARG A 566 19.35 28.65 25.04
C ARG A 566 19.02 27.48 24.10
N HIS A 567 19.78 27.32 23.02
CA HIS A 567 19.55 26.31 21.97
C HIS A 567 20.76 25.36 21.92
N ASP A 568 21.01 24.66 23.02
CA ASP A 568 22.18 23.79 23.15
C ASP A 568 22.07 22.49 22.33
N LEU A 569 23.21 21.84 22.10
CA LEU A 569 23.27 20.63 21.26
C LEU A 569 22.45 19.45 21.80
N GLU A 570 22.31 19.31 23.12
CA GLU A 570 21.62 18.16 23.73
C GLU A 570 20.13 18.41 23.92
N ARG A 571 19.78 19.46 24.68
CA ARG A 571 18.39 19.69 25.11
C ARG A 571 17.55 20.37 24.04
N TRP A 572 18.20 20.97 23.05
CA TRP A 572 17.54 21.55 21.89
C TRP A 572 17.72 20.66 20.67
N TYR A 573 18.87 20.70 19.99
CA TYR A 573 19.01 20.06 18.68
C TYR A 573 18.80 18.54 18.69
N LEU A 574 19.45 17.81 19.61
CA LEU A 574 19.27 16.37 19.70
C LEU A 574 17.87 15.98 20.22
N ALA A 575 17.33 16.72 21.19
CA ALA A 575 15.98 16.48 21.70
C ALA A 575 14.93 16.67 20.60
N LEU A 576 14.99 17.76 19.83
CA LEU A 576 14.10 18.01 18.69
C LEU A 576 14.25 16.94 17.61
N ALA A 577 15.48 16.53 17.30
CA ALA A 577 15.71 15.46 16.33
C ALA A 577 15.04 14.14 16.76
N ARG A 578 15.18 13.76 18.05
CA ARG A 578 14.54 12.56 18.62
C ARG A 578 13.02 12.68 18.67
N ASN A 579 12.48 13.82 19.09
CA ASN A 579 11.04 14.06 19.15
C ASN A 579 10.43 13.97 17.75
N THR A 580 11.02 14.69 16.78
CA THR A 580 10.59 14.66 15.38
C THR A 580 10.65 13.24 14.81
N ARG A 581 11.72 12.48 15.11
CA ARG A 581 11.87 11.09 14.68
C ARG A 581 10.89 10.10 15.31
N SER A 582 10.34 10.43 16.48
CA SER A 582 9.42 9.55 17.21
C SER A 582 8.04 9.40 16.54
N HIS A 583 7.68 10.34 15.66
CA HIS A 583 6.42 10.31 14.90
C HIS A 583 6.35 9.22 13.82
N GLY A 584 7.42 8.42 13.65
CA GLY A 584 7.42 7.27 12.74
C GLY A 584 7.37 7.61 11.25
N LYS A 585 7.55 8.90 10.91
CA LYS A 585 7.64 9.43 9.55
C LYS A 585 9.09 9.83 9.23
N PRO A 586 9.44 10.12 7.96
CA PRO A 586 10.75 10.68 7.67
C PRO A 586 10.85 12.04 8.36
N ALA A 587 11.77 12.11 9.33
CA ALA A 587 11.97 13.28 10.18
C ALA A 587 12.91 14.27 9.49
N PHE A 588 12.50 15.53 9.41
CA PHE A 588 13.23 16.53 8.64
C PHE A 588 13.30 17.84 9.41
N CYS A 589 14.51 18.23 9.79
CA CYS A 589 14.81 19.61 10.12
C CYS A 589 14.91 20.39 8.80
N ASN A 590 13.80 20.92 8.31
CA ASN A 590 13.76 21.52 6.99
C ASN A 590 14.36 22.94 6.95
N GLU A 591 14.66 23.54 8.11
CA GLU A 591 15.46 24.76 8.25
C GLU A 591 16.08 24.86 9.67
N SER A 592 17.39 25.18 9.73
CA SER A 592 18.24 25.02 10.93
C SER A 592 18.94 26.31 11.40
N GLY A 593 18.47 27.47 10.95
CA GLY A 593 19.05 28.77 11.29
C GLY A 593 20.31 29.13 10.47
N ARG A 594 20.69 30.41 10.49
CA ARG A 594 21.62 31.04 9.53
C ARG A 594 22.46 32.14 10.18
N GLU A 595 23.59 32.43 9.59
CA GLU A 595 24.64 33.30 10.12
C GLU A 595 24.14 34.73 10.38
N ASN A 596 23.63 35.44 9.37
CA ASN A 596 23.33 36.88 9.52
C ASN A 596 22.08 37.19 10.35
N ARG A 597 21.10 36.28 10.39
CA ARG A 597 19.82 36.51 11.09
C ARG A 597 19.81 35.92 12.49
N HIS A 598 20.42 34.74 12.66
CA HIS A 598 20.34 33.98 13.90
C HIS A 598 21.69 33.89 14.62
N GLY A 599 22.78 34.44 14.09
CA GLY A 599 24.09 34.37 14.76
C GLY A 599 24.69 32.97 14.74
N ASN A 600 24.43 32.19 13.68
CA ASN A 600 25.03 30.89 13.46
C ASN A 600 26.36 31.03 12.69
N ASP A 601 27.35 31.69 13.29
CA ASP A 601 28.66 31.98 12.70
C ASP A 601 29.75 30.95 13.05
N ASP A 602 29.49 30.05 14.00
CA ASP A 602 30.36 28.93 14.35
C ASP A 602 30.12 27.70 13.44
N GLY A 603 31.02 27.49 12.48
CA GLY A 603 30.96 26.37 11.54
C GLY A 603 31.11 24.98 12.19
N VAL A 604 31.84 24.86 13.31
CA VAL A 604 31.99 23.60 14.04
C VAL A 604 30.70 23.26 14.77
N HIS A 605 30.07 24.25 15.40
CA HIS A 605 28.75 24.07 16.01
C HIS A 605 27.71 23.67 14.95
N ARG A 606 27.74 24.27 13.75
CA ARG A 606 26.89 23.87 12.62
C ARG A 606 27.09 22.42 12.19
N ARG A 607 28.34 21.94 12.14
CA ARG A 607 28.64 20.52 11.90
C ARG A 607 27.97 19.64 12.95
N LYS A 608 28.12 19.99 14.23
CA LYS A 608 27.53 19.21 15.35
C LYS A 608 26.00 19.12 15.25
N GLN A 609 25.33 20.21 14.88
CA GLN A 609 23.88 20.22 14.65
C GLN A 609 23.46 19.21 13.56
N GLY A 610 24.10 19.29 12.39
CA GLY A 610 23.78 18.40 11.27
C GLY A 610 24.05 16.93 11.59
N TRP A 611 25.19 16.63 12.23
CA TRP A 611 25.52 15.27 12.64
C TRP A 611 24.56 14.73 13.69
N LEU A 612 24.12 15.51 14.67
CA LEU A 612 23.15 15.08 15.67
C LEU A 612 21.79 14.76 15.06
N TRP A 613 21.30 15.59 14.13
CA TRP A 613 20.07 15.32 13.40
C TRP A 613 20.15 14.02 12.60
N CYS A 614 21.23 13.85 11.84
CA CYS A 614 21.44 12.66 11.01
C CYS A 614 21.66 11.40 11.87
N ALA A 615 22.43 11.49 12.95
CA ALA A 615 22.67 10.38 13.89
C ALA A 615 21.47 10.09 14.81
N ALA A 616 20.47 10.96 14.87
CA ALA A 616 19.16 10.67 15.44
C ALA A 616 18.20 10.03 14.42
N GLY A 617 18.64 9.80 13.17
CA GLY A 617 17.85 9.15 12.12
C GLY A 617 16.93 10.09 11.35
N GLY A 618 17.19 11.40 11.38
CA GLY A 618 16.48 12.41 10.58
C GLY A 618 17.33 12.98 9.45
N PHE A 619 16.72 13.80 8.61
CA PHE A 619 17.38 14.61 7.59
C PHE A 619 17.55 16.04 8.09
N TRP A 620 18.54 16.74 7.53
CA TRP A 620 18.89 18.08 7.94
C TRP A 620 19.13 19.00 6.74
N THR A 621 18.53 20.19 6.81
CA THR A 621 18.77 21.26 5.83
C THR A 621 19.88 22.19 6.30
N TYR A 622 20.94 22.29 5.51
CA TYR A 622 21.94 23.33 5.65
C TYR A 622 21.40 24.67 5.15
N HIS A 623 21.56 25.70 5.95
CA HIS A 623 21.12 27.05 5.62
C HIS A 623 22.31 28.01 5.70
N SER A 624 22.54 28.74 4.62
CA SER A 624 23.46 29.88 4.55
C SER A 624 22.92 30.92 3.56
N TRP A 625 23.44 32.15 3.59
CA TRP A 625 23.06 33.21 2.65
C TRP A 625 23.74 33.08 1.27
N GLU A 626 24.55 32.04 1.06
CA GLU A 626 25.29 31.78 -0.18
C GLU A 626 24.34 31.58 -1.38
N GLY A 627 24.52 32.39 -2.41
CA GLY A 627 23.82 32.29 -3.69
C GLY A 627 22.39 32.82 -3.63
N CYS A 628 21.42 31.91 -3.81
CA CYS A 628 20.02 32.26 -4.05
C CYS A 628 19.26 32.72 -2.77
N GLU A 629 19.96 33.31 -1.81
CA GLU A 629 19.40 33.90 -0.58
C GLU A 629 19.96 35.27 -0.19
N GLY A 630 20.95 35.84 -0.90
CA GLY A 630 21.34 37.25 -0.69
C GLY A 630 22.80 37.57 -0.94
N ILE A 631 23.70 36.57 -0.91
CA ILE A 631 25.13 36.76 -1.19
C ILE A 631 25.49 36.06 -2.49
N ASP A 632 25.54 36.83 -3.59
CA ASP A 632 25.89 36.34 -4.93
C ASP A 632 27.39 36.49 -5.21
N ASP A 633 28.22 35.96 -4.31
CA ASP A 633 29.68 35.90 -4.44
C ASP A 633 30.13 34.44 -4.43
N ALA A 634 30.73 33.98 -5.53
CA ALA A 634 31.25 32.63 -5.66
C ALA A 634 32.42 32.31 -4.71
N ALA A 635 33.09 33.33 -4.16
CA ALA A 635 34.15 33.18 -3.16
C ALA A 635 33.60 33.08 -1.73
N TYR A 636 32.34 33.48 -1.49
CA TYR A 636 31.74 33.41 -0.17
C TYR A 636 31.64 31.97 0.33
N ARG A 637 31.91 31.77 1.62
CA ARG A 637 31.76 30.48 2.30
C ARG A 637 30.92 30.68 3.55
N GLY A 638 29.79 30.00 3.62
CA GLY A 638 28.94 29.99 4.80
C GLY A 638 29.58 29.20 5.94
N PRO A 639 29.26 29.50 7.21
CA PRO A 639 29.75 28.74 8.35
C PRO A 639 29.41 27.25 8.25
N GLY A 640 30.43 26.40 8.35
CA GLY A 640 30.30 24.94 8.31
C GLY A 640 30.15 24.34 6.92
N GLN A 641 30.19 25.16 5.86
CA GLN A 641 30.11 24.71 4.47
C GLN A 641 31.18 23.65 4.14
N GLU A 642 32.37 23.79 4.69
CA GLU A 642 33.51 22.87 4.51
C GLU A 642 33.25 21.47 5.09
N PHE A 643 32.33 21.35 6.04
CA PHE A 643 31.99 20.08 6.70
C PHE A 643 30.84 19.33 6.04
N MET A 644 30.14 19.96 5.10
CA MET A 644 28.98 19.37 4.42
C MET A 644 29.36 18.12 3.61
N LYS A 645 30.41 18.20 2.79
CA LYS A 645 30.82 17.08 1.93
C LYS A 645 31.28 15.85 2.75
N PRO A 646 32.14 15.99 3.77
CA PRO A 646 32.48 14.88 4.66
C PRO A 646 31.27 14.21 5.31
N MET A 647 30.31 15.00 5.80
CA MET A 647 29.09 14.47 6.41
C MET A 647 28.22 13.73 5.38
N ALA A 648 28.00 14.33 4.22
CA ALA A 648 27.22 13.74 3.14
C ALA A 648 27.80 12.39 2.70
N ASP A 649 29.11 12.35 2.39
CA ASP A 649 29.79 11.13 1.98
C ASP A 649 29.71 10.02 3.03
N PHE A 650 29.85 10.40 4.30
CA PHE A 650 29.79 9.45 5.39
C PHE A 650 28.41 8.77 5.47
N PHE A 651 27.34 9.55 5.57
CA PHE A 651 25.99 8.99 5.70
C PHE A 651 25.50 8.30 4.43
N GLN A 652 25.88 8.78 3.24
CA GLN A 652 25.57 8.12 1.96
C GLN A 652 26.30 6.78 1.81
N SER A 653 27.42 6.57 2.51
CA SER A 653 28.13 5.27 2.52
C SER A 653 27.45 4.20 3.39
N LEU A 654 26.53 4.61 4.26
CA LEU A 654 25.82 3.70 5.17
C LEU A 654 24.55 3.16 4.52
N PRO A 655 24.07 1.97 4.94
CA PRO A 655 22.71 1.54 4.66
C PRO A 655 21.72 2.34 5.53
N PHE A 656 21.72 3.68 5.41
CA PHE A 656 21.04 4.60 6.32
C PHE A 656 19.56 4.27 6.49
N TRP A 657 18.92 3.76 5.43
CA TRP A 657 17.52 3.38 5.44
C TRP A 657 17.16 2.19 6.33
N GLN A 658 18.16 1.40 6.75
CA GLN A 658 17.99 0.26 7.66
C GLN A 658 18.37 0.61 9.10
N LEU A 659 18.85 1.82 9.34
CA LEU A 659 19.37 2.24 10.63
C LEU A 659 18.27 2.87 11.47
N GLU A 660 18.12 2.39 12.70
CA GLU A 660 17.16 2.88 13.67
C GLU A 660 17.86 3.50 14.88
N PRO A 661 17.30 4.55 15.52
CA PRO A 661 17.80 5.08 16.78
C PRO A 661 17.98 3.98 17.83
N ASN A 662 19.21 3.81 18.33
CA ASN A 662 19.54 2.73 19.25
C ASN A 662 20.64 3.11 20.25
N GLU A 663 20.24 3.85 21.27
CA GLU A 663 21.09 4.29 22.38
C GLU A 663 21.58 3.14 23.29
N THR A 664 21.12 1.90 23.05
CA THR A 664 21.56 0.75 23.83
C THR A 664 22.77 0.03 23.23
N VAL A 665 23.16 0.37 21.99
CA VAL A 665 24.38 -0.20 21.38
C VAL A 665 25.63 0.41 22.00
N PHE A 666 25.58 1.70 22.30
CA PHE A 666 26.68 2.45 22.88
C PHE A 666 26.25 3.10 24.19
N GLN A 667 27.06 2.98 25.23
CA GLN A 667 26.80 3.63 26.52
C GLN A 667 28.01 4.43 26.95
N THR A 668 27.84 5.72 27.23
CA THR A 668 28.87 6.58 27.83
C THR A 668 28.46 6.94 29.26
N ALA A 669 29.41 6.96 30.17
CA ALA A 669 29.22 7.52 31.52
C ALA A 669 29.59 9.01 31.59
N ASP A 670 30.20 9.54 30.51
CA ASP A 670 30.59 10.94 30.42
C ASP A 670 29.37 11.81 30.09
N ARG A 671 28.96 12.64 31.05
CA ARG A 671 27.80 13.53 30.96
C ARG A 671 28.10 14.85 30.23
N GLU A 672 29.39 15.13 29.99
CA GLU A 672 29.83 16.33 29.27
C GLU A 672 29.77 16.13 27.74
N LEU A 673 29.64 14.87 27.30
CA LEU A 673 29.47 14.52 25.90
C LEU A 673 27.99 14.38 25.53
N VAL A 674 27.66 14.88 24.35
CA VAL A 674 26.36 14.71 23.70
C VAL A 674 26.52 13.66 22.62
N GLY A 675 25.59 12.70 22.53
CA GLY A 675 25.70 11.64 21.55
C GLY A 675 24.37 11.05 21.12
N ALA A 676 24.39 10.50 19.91
CA ALA A 676 23.28 9.82 19.28
C ALA A 676 23.79 8.55 18.59
N ALA A 677 22.98 7.50 18.63
CA ALA A 677 23.35 6.21 18.06
C ALA A 677 22.29 5.67 17.11
N LEU A 678 22.77 5.07 16.02
CA LEU A 678 21.97 4.35 15.03
C LEU A 678 22.45 2.90 14.94
N ALA A 679 21.56 1.96 14.68
CA ALA A 679 21.93 0.59 14.36
C ALA A 679 20.87 -0.12 13.52
N THR A 680 21.29 -1.10 12.73
CA THR A 680 20.35 -2.07 12.17
C THR A 680 19.67 -2.84 13.31
N PRO A 681 18.44 -3.37 13.11
CA PRO A 681 17.75 -4.14 14.14
C PRO A 681 18.58 -5.33 14.69
N ASP A 682 19.38 -5.97 13.84
CA ASP A 682 20.27 -7.07 14.21
C ASP A 682 21.66 -6.61 14.70
N ARG A 683 21.91 -5.30 14.75
CA ARG A 683 23.18 -4.65 15.09
C ARG A 683 24.36 -5.15 14.25
N SER A 684 24.13 -5.57 13.01
CA SER A 684 25.19 -5.87 12.04
C SER A 684 25.96 -4.60 11.64
N THR A 685 25.27 -3.47 11.63
CA THR A 685 25.85 -2.15 11.40
C THR A 685 25.38 -1.22 12.51
N ALA A 686 26.29 -0.45 13.09
CA ALA A 686 25.96 0.58 14.07
C ALA A 686 26.84 1.82 13.91
N LEU A 687 26.31 2.97 14.31
CA LEU A 687 26.95 4.27 14.30
C LEU A 687 26.75 4.91 15.68
N LEU A 688 27.80 5.48 16.23
CA LEU A 688 27.75 6.45 17.30
C LEU A 688 28.33 7.76 16.82
N TYR A 689 27.62 8.86 17.00
CA TYR A 689 28.19 10.20 16.97
C TYR A 689 28.30 10.74 18.39
N LEU A 690 29.45 11.29 18.73
CA LEU A 690 29.73 11.94 20.02
C LEU A 690 30.37 13.30 19.80
N CYS A 691 29.92 14.32 20.53
CA CYS A 691 30.52 15.65 20.51
C CYS A 691 30.57 16.30 21.90
N ALA A 692 31.57 17.14 22.10
CA ALA A 692 31.62 18.10 23.18
C ALA A 692 30.66 19.28 22.90
N ARG A 693 30.06 19.83 23.96
CA ARG A 693 29.11 20.95 23.88
C ARG A 693 29.73 22.21 23.27
N GLU A 694 30.97 22.49 23.64
CA GLU A 694 31.71 23.69 23.23
C GLU A 694 32.61 23.41 22.02
N THR A 695 32.80 24.42 21.18
CA THR A 695 33.74 24.38 20.06
C THR A 695 35.19 24.50 20.52
N GLY A 696 36.08 23.71 19.93
CA GLY A 696 37.50 23.64 20.27
C GLY A 696 37.81 22.81 21.54
N ARG A 697 36.80 22.19 22.16
CA ARG A 697 37.00 21.43 23.40
C ARG A 697 37.73 20.12 23.11
N ALA A 698 38.88 19.93 23.77
CA ALA A 698 39.61 18.67 23.77
C ALA A 698 38.95 17.66 24.73
N VAL A 699 38.72 16.45 24.24
CA VAL A 699 38.20 15.31 25.00
C VAL A 699 39.30 14.28 25.12
N LYS A 700 39.63 13.90 26.36
CA LYS A 700 40.74 12.97 26.65
C LYS A 700 40.24 11.68 27.27
N ALA A 701 40.81 10.56 26.83
CA ALA A 701 40.56 9.24 27.41
C ALA A 701 39.07 8.86 27.59
N ALA A 702 38.20 9.33 26.68
CA ALA A 702 36.78 8.99 26.71
C ALA A 702 36.60 7.47 26.52
N LYS A 703 35.60 6.91 27.21
CA LYS A 703 35.28 5.49 27.14
C LYS A 703 33.79 5.32 26.87
N VAL A 704 33.48 4.46 25.92
CA VAL A 704 32.13 3.99 25.68
C VAL A 704 32.08 2.49 25.87
N SER A 705 30.92 1.97 26.19
CA SER A 705 30.67 0.54 26.23
C SER A 705 29.86 0.11 25.02
N LEU A 706 30.27 -0.99 24.38
CA LEU A 706 29.57 -1.61 23.27
C LEU A 706 28.72 -2.78 23.74
N ARG A 707 27.49 -2.87 23.23
CA ARG A 707 26.61 -4.03 23.38
C ARG A 707 26.22 -4.55 22.00
N LEU A 708 26.88 -5.63 21.58
CA LEU A 708 26.72 -6.23 20.26
C LEU A 708 26.39 -7.73 20.38
N PRO A 709 25.71 -8.35 19.40
CA PRO A 709 25.59 -9.79 19.33
C PRO A 709 26.94 -10.52 19.35
N ASN A 710 26.92 -11.83 19.57
CA ASN A 710 28.14 -12.63 19.57
C ASN A 710 28.77 -12.62 18.17
N GLY A 711 30.04 -12.23 18.06
CA GLY A 711 30.70 -12.07 16.77
C GLY A 711 31.98 -11.24 16.80
N ILE A 712 32.57 -11.06 15.61
CA ILE A 712 33.70 -10.17 15.38
C ILE A 712 33.22 -8.99 14.52
N TYR A 713 33.58 -7.78 14.94
CA TYR A 713 33.18 -6.53 14.34
C TYR A 713 34.40 -5.69 13.99
N ARG A 714 34.35 -4.99 12.85
CA ARG A 714 35.25 -3.89 12.53
C ARG A 714 34.71 -2.63 13.20
N VAL A 715 35.57 -1.89 13.88
CA VAL A 715 35.27 -0.62 14.52
C VAL A 715 36.18 0.45 13.92
N ASP A 716 35.59 1.36 13.16
CA ASP A 716 36.25 2.52 12.57
C ASP A 716 35.95 3.77 13.40
N LEU A 717 37.00 4.51 13.76
CA LEU A 717 36.97 5.78 14.47
C LEU A 717 37.21 6.88 13.45
N ILE A 718 36.28 7.81 13.31
CA ILE A 718 36.20 8.72 12.18
C ILE A 718 36.13 10.15 12.69
N ALA A 719 36.94 11.04 12.10
CA ALA A 719 36.91 12.48 12.38
C ALA A 719 35.82 13.17 11.54
N PRO A 720 34.72 13.66 12.15
CA PRO A 720 33.59 14.25 11.42
C PRO A 720 33.98 15.47 10.57
N ALA A 721 35.03 16.21 10.98
CA ALA A 721 35.53 17.39 10.29
C ALA A 721 36.03 17.12 8.85
N ASN A 722 36.48 15.90 8.54
CA ASN A 722 37.04 15.58 7.23
C ASN A 722 36.68 14.17 6.72
N GLY A 723 35.91 13.39 7.49
CA GLY A 723 35.47 12.05 7.15
C GLY A 723 36.58 11.00 7.17
N LYS A 724 37.80 11.33 7.62
CA LYS A 724 38.92 10.38 7.63
C LYS A 724 38.78 9.40 8.79
N VAL A 725 39.05 8.13 8.50
CA VAL A 725 39.27 7.11 9.53
C VAL A 725 40.60 7.41 10.22
N ILE A 726 40.55 7.74 11.51
CA ILE A 726 41.72 8.06 12.35
C ILE A 726 42.17 6.86 13.21
N GLY A 727 41.38 5.79 13.23
CA GLY A 727 41.75 4.51 13.82
C GLY A 727 40.77 3.42 13.40
N ALA A 728 41.26 2.20 13.23
CA ALA A 728 40.45 1.03 12.92
C ALA A 728 40.93 -0.16 13.75
N ARG A 729 40.01 -0.98 14.25
CA ARG A 729 40.34 -2.19 15.02
C ARG A 729 39.23 -3.22 14.94
N GLU A 730 39.58 -4.47 15.20
CA GLU A 730 38.60 -5.52 15.43
C GLU A 730 38.12 -5.50 16.88
N HIS A 731 36.86 -5.86 17.09
CA HIS A 731 36.23 -6.02 18.38
C HIS A 731 35.48 -7.34 18.44
N ALA A 732 35.87 -8.21 19.36
CA ALA A 732 35.16 -9.45 19.64
C ALA A 732 34.08 -9.18 20.70
N SER A 733 32.82 -9.43 20.35
CA SER A 733 31.71 -9.39 21.30
C SER A 733 31.32 -10.80 21.74
N ALA A 734 31.09 -10.98 23.04
CA ALA A 734 30.65 -12.22 23.65
C ALA A 734 29.11 -12.33 23.78
N GLY A 735 28.36 -11.48 23.09
CA GLY A 735 26.89 -11.48 23.08
C GLY A 735 26.26 -10.26 23.73
N ILE A 736 25.00 -9.99 23.37
CA ILE A 736 24.28 -8.74 23.68
C ILE A 736 24.09 -8.47 25.19
N GLN A 737 24.17 -9.53 26.01
CA GLN A 737 24.07 -9.45 27.47
C GLN A 737 25.38 -8.97 28.13
N LYS A 738 26.49 -8.94 27.39
CA LYS A 738 27.79 -8.49 27.89
C LYS A 738 28.14 -7.14 27.29
N SER A 739 28.49 -6.21 28.17
CA SER A 739 28.98 -4.88 27.82
C SER A 739 30.50 -4.92 27.73
N ALA A 740 31.07 -4.49 26.61
CA ALA A 740 32.53 -4.48 26.41
C ALA A 740 33.05 -3.03 26.32
N PRO A 741 34.07 -2.64 27.09
CA PRO A 741 34.61 -1.29 27.03
C PRO A 741 35.34 -1.04 25.71
N LEU A 742 35.19 0.16 25.18
CA LEU A 742 35.82 0.69 23.99
C LEU A 742 36.50 2.03 24.35
N ALA A 743 37.82 2.02 24.44
CA ALA A 743 38.60 3.24 24.67
C ALA A 743 38.65 4.07 23.38
N LEU A 744 38.21 5.32 23.45
CA LEU A 744 38.27 6.26 22.33
C LEU A 744 39.63 6.99 22.36
N PRO A 745 40.18 7.36 21.18
CA PRO A 745 41.35 8.22 21.12
C PRO A 745 41.00 9.62 21.65
N ASP A 746 42.02 10.41 21.98
CA ASP A 746 41.81 11.83 22.22
C ASP A 746 41.31 12.50 20.93
N PHE A 747 40.32 13.37 21.05
CA PHE A 747 39.76 14.13 19.92
C PHE A 747 39.37 15.54 20.36
N THR A 748 39.23 16.43 19.39
CA THR A 748 38.69 17.78 19.59
C THR A 748 37.32 17.84 18.95
N ASP A 749 36.37 18.46 19.62
CA ASP A 749 34.99 18.67 19.19
C ASP A 749 34.12 17.43 19.08
N ASP A 750 34.42 16.50 18.18
CA ASP A 750 33.54 15.39 17.87
C ASP A 750 34.26 14.16 17.29
N LEU A 751 33.61 13.01 17.43
CA LEU A 751 34.06 11.71 16.95
C LEU A 751 32.87 10.87 16.49
N ALA A 752 33.01 10.23 15.34
CA ALA A 752 32.08 9.19 14.89
C ALA A 752 32.71 7.80 15.03
N VAL A 753 31.91 6.81 15.42
CA VAL A 753 32.31 5.41 15.53
C VAL A 753 31.39 4.59 14.65
N ARG A 754 31.94 3.97 13.60
CA ARG A 754 31.22 3.02 12.74
C ARG A 754 31.59 1.60 13.14
N VAL A 755 30.59 0.76 13.33
CA VAL A 755 30.73 -0.65 13.68
C VAL A 755 30.08 -1.49 12.60
N GLU A 756 30.79 -2.48 12.07
CA GLU A 756 30.28 -3.39 11.05
C GLU A 756 30.68 -4.84 11.36
N VAL A 757 29.74 -5.77 11.23
CA VAL A 757 29.99 -7.19 11.48
C VAL A 757 30.91 -7.76 10.41
N VAL A 758 32.00 -8.40 10.84
CA VAL A 758 32.92 -9.15 9.97
C VAL A 758 32.55 -10.63 9.98
N ARG A 759 32.20 -11.16 11.17
CA ARG A 759 31.82 -12.56 11.35
C ARG A 759 30.76 -12.71 12.43
N LYS A 760 29.59 -13.23 12.08
CA LYS A 760 28.54 -13.59 13.06
C LYS A 760 28.99 -14.84 13.86
N GLY A 761 28.88 -14.79 15.17
CA GLY A 761 29.05 -15.96 16.05
C GLY A 761 27.86 -16.91 15.91
N LYS A 762 28.03 -18.18 16.32
CA LYS A 762 26.88 -19.12 16.40
C LYS A 762 25.80 -18.48 17.27
N GLN A 763 24.58 -18.38 16.74
CA GLN A 763 23.43 -17.97 17.53
C GLN A 763 23.30 -18.91 18.72
N THR A 764 23.23 -18.36 19.93
CA THR A 764 22.78 -19.13 21.09
C THR A 764 21.26 -19.21 20.97
N PRO A 765 20.66 -20.37 20.63
CA PRO A 765 19.21 -20.48 20.63
C PRO A 765 18.69 -20.14 22.02
N ILE A 766 17.73 -19.23 22.10
CA ILE A 766 16.94 -19.03 23.31
C ILE A 766 15.93 -20.18 23.33
N PRO A 767 15.95 -21.07 24.36
CA PRO A 767 14.97 -22.14 24.44
C PRO A 767 13.55 -21.58 24.37
N GLY A 768 12.75 -22.04 23.41
CA GLY A 768 11.35 -21.65 23.26
C GLY A 768 11.04 -20.58 22.22
N THR A 769 12.03 -20.02 21.51
CA THR A 769 11.79 -19.13 20.36
C THR A 769 12.30 -19.78 19.07
N ARG A 770 11.47 -19.76 18.01
CA ARG A 770 11.86 -20.22 16.66
C ARG A 770 12.90 -19.32 16.03
#